data_AF-A0AA35MGT6-F1
#
_entry.id   AF-A0AA35MGT6-F1
#
_cell.length_a   1.000
_cell.length_b   1.000
_cell.length_c   1.000
_cell.angle_alpha   90.00
_cell.angle_beta   90.00
_cell.angle_gamma   90.00
#
_symmetry.space_group_name_H-M   'P 1'
#
loop_
_entity.id
_entity.type
_entity.pdbx_description
1 polymer ?
#
loop_
_entity_poly.entity_id
_entity_poly.type
_entity_poly.pdbx_seq_one_letter_code
_entity_poly.pdbx_strand_id
1 'polypeptide(L)'
;MPVAVDAMAHGPTTLKFESQPVQPVSMSVPFAPLIPTVDTAAIETSSKVLRIIDRYRMSKTINAPEKADEGALKFIALIYNHVKAGEAIPMCLPAFPFKSPNSESKVLGVLPDRAEILALSHLNGLCSAIQDVYAPGAKLTIISDGLVYNDLLGVPDKNVWAYGEMLRDMAKKEGFEHILFSRLRDLVSIPLPENLDEMTYVANASNFRLALLNTFSRPDWDWKEISKSEDVCMTYRGYIKFLETDLLTVYPQGEDRSKSRYKRGIEYIAKQMLSRGDAFAQAVKEKYKDSIRLSIHPSTGANKLSISLLPTSTIYTTPWHCTIAYKLDGTITSGMRSEFEANETLELIYENGRPSYFREKSDLLSWGEEKGGVVCQPIYPCGLIIRPAAGPGALGIHDIDAKKVRALSEVNSPVILRGFWKKANRELFVKKAEEFGEPLPWKFGLVLEVKDRGLETRGLNNVLSAEWMPFHFDGMFKTVQKVDENGREYMVPNPPHFQFFTGVTPSPRDTGFTLFSSSTLILKYLPSWLPLDTLKKLTWKVSTSSFDNTAMGGLQLVIPHPTTEKPCLRYHEPWPRSKTVFDETHVNIENVSDKESEAICEALDSILHDRRVAYYHVWEKGDLLISDNILTMHTRSDFTAGCDRELWRIHFS
;
A
#
# COMPACT_ATOMS: atom_id res chain seq x y z
N MET A 1 -66.00 -47.67 1.58
CA MET A 1 -66.12 -49.11 1.91
C MET A 1 -65.62 -49.92 0.73
N PRO A 2 -65.04 -51.11 0.93
CA PRO A 2 -64.84 -51.86 2.19
C PRO A 2 -63.41 -51.63 2.76
N VAL A 3 -63.04 -51.64 4.04
CA VAL A 3 -63.50 -52.19 5.34
C VAL A 3 -63.33 -53.70 5.54
N ALA A 4 -62.36 -54.04 6.42
CA ALA A 4 -62.34 -55.12 7.43
C ALA A 4 -61.16 -54.77 8.38
N VAL A 5 -61.31 -54.16 9.57
CA VAL A 5 -61.96 -54.53 10.85
C VAL A 5 -61.35 -55.78 11.48
N ASP A 6 -60.72 -55.61 12.64
CA ASP A 6 -61.09 -56.42 13.80
C ASP A 6 -60.92 -55.64 15.11
N ALA A 7 -61.83 -55.88 16.05
CA ALA A 7 -62.05 -55.06 17.24
C ALA A 7 -62.29 -55.89 18.51
N MET A 8 -62.15 -55.18 19.65
CA MET A 8 -62.75 -55.43 20.98
C MET A 8 -62.01 -56.39 21.93
N ALA A 9 -61.97 -56.19 23.25
CA ALA A 9 -62.36 -55.13 24.18
C ALA A 9 -61.78 -55.48 25.58
N HIS A 10 -61.81 -54.53 26.53
CA HIS A 10 -62.18 -54.67 27.96
C HIS A 10 -61.40 -53.69 28.87
N GLY A 11 -62.14 -52.83 29.58
CA GLY A 11 -61.68 -52.16 30.81
C GLY A 11 -61.99 -53.01 32.06
N PRO A 12 -62.16 -52.39 33.25
CA PRO A 12 -61.14 -51.69 34.04
C PRO A 12 -61.12 -52.21 35.49
N THR A 13 -60.00 -52.19 36.23
CA THR A 13 -60.03 -52.05 37.72
C THR A 13 -58.68 -51.65 38.33
N THR A 14 -58.77 -50.77 39.32
CA THR A 14 -57.77 -50.19 40.24
C THR A 14 -56.87 -51.18 40.98
N LEU A 15 -55.64 -50.77 41.33
CA LEU A 15 -54.95 -51.16 42.59
C LEU A 15 -53.88 -50.12 42.99
N LYS A 16 -53.82 -49.83 44.30
CA LYS A 16 -52.91 -48.88 44.97
C LYS A 16 -51.60 -49.55 45.40
N PHE A 17 -50.56 -48.71 45.39
CA PHE A 17 -49.20 -48.75 45.95
C PHE A 17 -48.78 -49.84 46.96
N GLU A 18 -47.54 -50.31 46.76
CA GLU A 18 -46.54 -50.51 47.82
C GLU A 18 -45.17 -49.96 47.36
N SER A 19 -44.44 -49.36 48.30
CA SER A 19 -43.16 -48.67 48.10
C SER A 19 -41.96 -49.55 48.47
N GLN A 20 -40.93 -49.59 47.63
CA GLN A 20 -39.58 -50.06 47.99
C GLN A 20 -38.48 -49.18 47.39
N PRO A 21 -37.31 -49.08 48.04
CA PRO A 21 -36.45 -47.90 48.03
C PRO A 21 -35.56 -47.78 46.79
N VAL A 22 -35.46 -46.56 46.26
CA VAL A 22 -34.58 -46.19 45.16
C VAL A 22 -33.15 -46.01 45.69
N GLN A 23 -32.21 -46.84 45.21
CA GLN A 23 -30.78 -46.63 45.41
C GLN A 23 -30.32 -45.36 44.65
N PRO A 24 -29.41 -44.55 45.21
CA PRO A 24 -28.91 -43.37 44.53
C PRO A 24 -27.96 -43.79 43.41
N VAL A 25 -28.42 -43.70 42.16
CA VAL A 25 -27.52 -43.74 41.00
C VAL A 25 -26.83 -42.38 40.92
N SER A 26 -25.58 -42.36 41.37
CA SER A 26 -24.63 -41.27 41.14
C SER A 26 -24.41 -41.08 39.64
N MET A 27 -25.19 -40.21 38.99
CA MET A 27 -24.81 -39.63 37.70
C MET A 27 -23.91 -38.43 37.96
N SER A 28 -22.60 -38.68 38.07
CA SER A 28 -21.59 -37.65 37.93
C SER A 28 -21.59 -37.20 36.46
N VAL A 29 -22.38 -36.18 36.15
CA VAL A 29 -22.18 -35.40 34.91
C VAL A 29 -20.83 -34.70 35.08
N PRO A 30 -19.84 -34.89 34.21
CA PRO A 30 -18.61 -34.13 34.29
C PRO A 30 -18.97 -32.67 33.98
N PHE A 31 -18.91 -31.80 34.98
CA PHE A 31 -18.77 -30.38 34.76
C PHE A 31 -17.38 -30.15 34.17
N ALA A 32 -17.25 -30.26 32.85
CA ALA A 32 -16.12 -29.68 32.16
C ALA A 32 -16.23 -28.16 32.32
N PRO A 33 -15.22 -27.46 32.83
CA PRO A 33 -15.21 -26.01 32.77
C PRO A 33 -15.14 -25.64 31.28
N LEU A 34 -16.23 -25.11 30.73
CA LEU A 34 -16.22 -24.36 29.47
C LEU A 34 -15.50 -23.03 29.75
N ILE A 35 -14.19 -23.08 29.98
CA ILE A 35 -13.34 -21.92 29.75
C ILE A 35 -13.10 -21.96 28.24
N PRO A 36 -13.65 -21.02 27.45
CA PRO A 36 -13.30 -20.95 26.04
C PRO A 36 -11.80 -20.70 25.97
N THR A 37 -11.04 -21.71 25.55
CA THR A 37 -9.62 -21.57 25.29
C THR A 37 -9.47 -20.51 24.20
N VAL A 38 -8.73 -19.46 24.53
CA VAL A 38 -8.42 -18.39 23.60
C VAL A 38 -7.63 -18.98 22.42
N ASP A 39 -8.03 -18.65 21.19
CA ASP A 39 -7.33 -19.14 20.00
C ASP A 39 -6.03 -18.35 19.82
N THR A 40 -4.91 -18.97 20.23
CA THR A 40 -3.59 -18.35 20.19
C THR A 40 -3.16 -17.97 18.77
N ALA A 41 -3.51 -18.78 17.76
CA ALA A 41 -3.16 -18.49 16.36
C ALA A 41 -3.93 -17.28 15.85
N ALA A 42 -5.21 -17.16 16.19
CA ALA A 42 -6.01 -15.98 15.86
C ALA A 42 -5.49 -14.72 16.56
N ILE A 43 -4.99 -14.80 17.81
CA ILE A 43 -4.35 -13.67 18.50
C ILE A 43 -3.05 -13.26 17.80
N GLU A 44 -2.22 -14.22 17.41
CA GLU A 44 -0.96 -13.94 16.72
C GLU A 44 -1.22 -13.23 15.39
N THR A 45 -2.15 -13.75 14.59
CA THR A 45 -2.59 -13.11 13.34
C THR A 45 -3.14 -11.72 13.60
N SER A 46 -3.98 -11.53 14.62
CA SER A 46 -4.52 -10.21 14.98
C SER A 46 -3.43 -9.21 15.33
N SER A 47 -2.38 -9.67 16.01
CA SER A 47 -1.22 -8.86 16.37
C SER A 47 -0.39 -8.48 15.13
N LYS A 48 -0.23 -9.41 14.17
CA LYS A 48 0.41 -9.12 12.87
C LYS A 48 -0.37 -8.07 12.07
N VAL A 49 -1.70 -8.18 12.02
CA VAL A 49 -2.57 -7.19 11.37
C VAL A 49 -2.42 -5.81 12.02
N LEU A 50 -2.49 -5.71 13.34
CA LEU A 50 -2.34 -4.41 14.02
C LEU A 50 -0.95 -3.81 13.75
N ARG A 51 0.12 -4.62 13.77
CA ARG A 51 1.47 -4.19 13.41
C ARG A 51 1.56 -3.66 11.98
N ILE A 52 0.83 -4.24 11.02
CA ILE A 52 0.74 -3.72 9.65
C ILE A 52 0.08 -2.35 9.65
N ILE A 53 -1.07 -2.18 10.33
CA ILE A 53 -1.75 -0.87 10.44
C ILE A 53 -0.83 0.17 11.10
N ASP A 54 -0.06 -0.21 12.12
CA ASP A 54 0.89 0.67 12.80
C ASP A 54 1.98 1.23 11.86
N ARG A 55 2.37 0.50 10.81
CA ARG A 55 3.33 0.99 9.80
C ARG A 55 2.79 2.18 9.00
N TYR A 56 1.47 2.31 8.90
CA TYR A 56 0.80 3.39 8.18
C TYR A 56 0.44 4.56 9.09
N ARG A 57 0.78 4.50 10.38
CA ARG A 57 0.43 5.58 11.32
C ARG A 57 1.15 6.87 10.99
N MET A 58 0.47 7.98 11.28
CA MET A 58 1.11 9.29 11.30
C MET A 58 2.29 9.24 12.28
N SER A 59 3.45 9.78 11.89
CA SER A 59 4.65 9.76 12.72
C SER A 59 4.33 10.24 14.13
N LYS A 60 4.56 9.38 15.13
CA LYS A 60 4.29 9.70 16.53
C LYS A 60 5.11 10.94 16.89
N THR A 61 4.45 12.00 17.34
CA THR A 61 5.15 13.05 18.09
C THR A 61 5.83 12.38 19.28
N ILE A 62 7.05 12.81 19.62
CA ILE A 62 7.93 12.23 20.66
C ILE A 62 7.24 12.06 22.03
N ASN A 63 6.09 12.71 22.24
CA ASN A 63 5.25 12.65 23.44
C ASN A 63 3.88 11.97 23.18
N ALA A 64 3.83 10.81 22.54
CA ALA A 64 2.56 10.10 22.35
C ALA A 64 1.97 9.67 23.73
N PRO A 65 0.69 9.96 24.01
CA PRO A 65 0.14 9.86 25.36
C PRO A 65 -0.02 8.42 25.89
N GLU A 66 -0.03 8.29 27.22
CA GLU A 66 -0.04 7.08 28.07
C GLU A 66 -1.17 6.06 27.82
N LYS A 67 -2.07 6.27 26.84
CA LYS A 67 -3.24 5.41 26.56
C LYS A 67 -3.10 4.51 25.32
N ALA A 68 -1.92 4.47 24.71
CA ALA A 68 -1.67 3.69 23.50
C ALA A 68 -1.92 2.17 23.71
N ASP A 69 -1.61 1.66 24.90
CA ASP A 69 -1.70 0.23 25.22
C ASP A 69 -3.16 -0.23 25.38
N GLU A 70 -4.01 0.57 26.04
CA GLU A 70 -5.45 0.29 26.16
C GLU A 70 -6.15 0.27 24.80
N GLY A 71 -5.76 1.20 23.91
CA GLY A 71 -6.26 1.24 22.53
C GLY A 71 -5.85 -0.01 21.76
N ALA A 72 -4.58 -0.41 21.86
CA ALA A 72 -4.07 -1.60 21.19
C ALA A 72 -4.83 -2.87 21.57
N LEU A 73 -5.12 -3.09 22.86
CA LEU A 73 -5.90 -4.25 23.31
C LEU A 73 -7.32 -4.27 22.73
N LYS A 74 -8.00 -3.12 22.66
CA LYS A 74 -9.33 -3.01 22.06
C LYS A 74 -9.30 -3.36 20.56
N PHE A 75 -8.31 -2.86 19.83
CA PHE A 75 -8.18 -3.15 18.41
C PHE A 75 -7.80 -4.61 18.15
N ILE A 76 -6.92 -5.20 18.95
CA ILE A 76 -6.60 -6.65 18.87
C ILE A 76 -7.87 -7.47 19.10
N ALA A 77 -8.66 -7.15 20.12
CA ALA A 77 -9.92 -7.87 20.38
C ALA A 77 -10.92 -7.76 19.22
N LEU A 78 -11.04 -6.57 18.63
CA LEU A 78 -11.90 -6.35 17.46
C LEU A 78 -11.42 -7.14 16.24
N ILE A 79 -10.11 -7.09 15.94
CA ILE A 79 -9.50 -7.86 14.84
C ILE A 79 -9.69 -9.36 15.07
N TYR A 80 -9.46 -9.82 16.31
CA TYR A 80 -9.58 -11.23 16.69
C TYR A 80 -10.97 -11.79 16.41
N ASN A 81 -12.02 -11.02 16.64
CA ASN A 81 -13.38 -11.47 16.34
C ASN A 81 -13.56 -11.80 14.85
N HIS A 82 -13.02 -10.96 13.96
CA HIS A 82 -13.07 -11.16 12.51
C HIS A 82 -12.15 -12.30 12.06
N VAL A 83 -10.93 -12.38 12.60
CA VAL A 83 -9.97 -13.45 12.32
C VAL A 83 -10.54 -14.81 12.71
N LYS A 84 -11.16 -14.91 13.90
CA LYS A 84 -11.80 -16.13 14.37
C LYS A 84 -13.00 -16.54 13.53
N ALA A 85 -13.72 -15.56 12.96
CA ALA A 85 -14.82 -15.82 12.03
C ALA A 85 -14.34 -16.22 10.62
N GLY A 86 -13.05 -16.05 10.30
CA GLY A 86 -12.53 -16.26 8.94
C GLY A 86 -13.00 -15.21 7.94
N GLU A 87 -13.43 -14.03 8.42
CA GLU A 87 -14.01 -12.96 7.61
C GLU A 87 -12.98 -11.87 7.29
N ALA A 88 -13.21 -11.14 6.20
CA ALA A 88 -12.40 -9.96 5.87
C ALA A 88 -12.57 -8.88 6.94
N ILE A 89 -11.47 -8.27 7.36
CA ILE A 89 -11.47 -7.28 8.44
C ILE A 89 -12.05 -5.95 7.92
N PRO A 90 -13.21 -5.48 8.44
CA PRO A 90 -13.77 -4.21 8.01
C PRO A 90 -13.05 -3.05 8.70
N MET A 91 -12.67 -2.06 7.91
CA MET A 91 -12.09 -0.80 8.38
C MET A 91 -12.92 0.37 7.86
N CYS A 92 -12.96 1.47 8.60
CA CYS A 92 -13.65 2.69 8.17
C CYS A 92 -12.78 3.93 8.37
N LEU A 93 -12.80 4.83 7.38
CA LEU A 93 -12.01 6.06 7.37
C LEU A 93 -12.86 7.25 6.89
N PRO A 94 -13.27 8.15 7.80
CA PRO A 94 -13.66 9.52 7.45
C PRO A 94 -12.56 10.26 6.71
N ALA A 95 -12.77 10.53 5.42
CA ALA A 95 -11.78 11.20 4.58
C ALA A 95 -12.35 11.55 3.21
N PHE A 96 -11.55 12.24 2.40
CA PHE A 96 -11.85 12.59 1.01
C PHE A 96 -13.17 13.38 0.85
N PRO A 97 -13.28 14.56 1.49
CA PRO A 97 -14.48 15.40 1.40
C PRO A 97 -14.62 16.04 0.01
N PHE A 98 -13.63 16.85 -0.37
CA PHE A 98 -13.53 17.68 -1.58
C PHE A 98 -12.16 18.38 -1.56
N LYS A 99 -11.65 18.84 -2.72
CA LYS A 99 -10.47 19.71 -2.80
C LYS A 99 -10.70 21.04 -2.09
N SER A 100 -9.66 21.57 -1.45
CA SER A 100 -9.64 22.94 -0.92
C SER A 100 -10.25 23.96 -1.91
N PRO A 101 -11.06 24.92 -1.44
CA PRO A 101 -11.57 25.99 -2.29
C PRO A 101 -10.48 26.97 -2.76
N ASN A 102 -9.25 26.87 -2.24
CA ASN A 102 -8.12 27.67 -2.67
C ASN A 102 -7.32 26.94 -3.77
N SER A 103 -7.83 26.99 -5.01
CA SER A 103 -7.13 26.49 -6.19
C SER A 103 -6.09 27.46 -6.77
N GLU A 104 -5.98 28.66 -6.20
CA GLU A 104 -4.99 29.66 -6.62
C GLU A 104 -3.61 29.32 -6.07
N SER A 105 -3.51 28.97 -4.78
CA SER A 105 -2.22 28.68 -4.17
C SER A 105 -2.08 27.29 -3.57
N LYS A 106 -3.17 26.58 -3.23
CA LYS A 106 -3.08 25.35 -2.43
C LYS A 106 -3.20 24.07 -3.24
N VAL A 107 -4.18 23.97 -4.13
CA VAL A 107 -4.49 22.77 -4.93
C VAL A 107 -4.60 23.07 -6.43
N LEU A 108 -4.56 22.03 -7.28
CA LEU A 108 -4.57 22.17 -8.74
C LEU A 108 -5.96 22.46 -9.34
N GLY A 109 -7.03 22.21 -8.60
CA GLY A 109 -8.40 22.39 -9.05
C GLY A 109 -9.41 21.79 -8.07
N VAL A 110 -10.65 21.64 -8.52
CA VAL A 110 -11.77 21.14 -7.69
C VAL A 110 -11.93 19.62 -7.71
N LEU A 111 -11.32 18.93 -8.68
CA LEU A 111 -11.41 17.48 -8.85
C LEU A 111 -10.19 16.79 -8.24
N PRO A 112 -10.30 15.49 -7.86
CA PRO A 112 -9.16 14.67 -7.47
C PRO A 112 -8.07 14.70 -8.54
N ASP A 113 -6.81 14.68 -8.10
CA ASP A 113 -5.62 14.64 -8.95
C ASP A 113 -4.71 13.47 -8.52
N ARG A 114 -3.43 13.47 -8.94
CA ARG A 114 -2.53 12.35 -8.64
C ARG A 114 -2.28 12.18 -7.14
N ALA A 115 -2.49 13.21 -6.32
CA ALA A 115 -2.39 13.10 -4.87
C ALA A 115 -3.43 12.12 -4.29
N GLU A 116 -4.67 12.16 -4.79
CA GLU A 116 -5.71 11.21 -4.40
C GLU A 116 -5.40 9.79 -4.88
N ILE A 117 -4.90 9.63 -6.11
CA ILE A 117 -4.49 8.30 -6.61
C ILE A 117 -3.39 7.71 -5.71
N LEU A 118 -2.36 8.50 -5.38
CA LEU A 118 -1.29 8.07 -4.48
C LEU A 118 -1.84 7.65 -3.10
N ALA A 119 -2.75 8.43 -2.53
CA ALA A 119 -3.36 8.11 -1.24
C ALA A 119 -4.20 6.83 -1.30
N LEU A 120 -4.99 6.64 -2.36
CA LEU A 120 -5.77 5.42 -2.57
C LEU A 120 -4.87 4.20 -2.79
N SER A 121 -3.80 4.31 -3.58
CA SER A 121 -2.80 3.25 -3.75
C SER A 121 -2.18 2.86 -2.41
N HIS A 122 -1.83 3.85 -1.58
CA HIS A 122 -1.25 3.62 -0.25
C HIS A 122 -2.21 2.85 0.66
N LEU A 123 -3.49 3.27 0.71
CA LEU A 123 -4.54 2.61 1.49
C LEU A 123 -4.91 1.21 0.96
N ASN A 124 -4.92 1.03 -0.35
CA ASN A 124 -5.14 -0.28 -0.95
C ASN A 124 -3.98 -1.21 -0.61
N GLY A 125 -2.74 -0.71 -0.68
CA GLY A 125 -1.54 -1.42 -0.24
C GLY A 125 -1.57 -1.81 1.25
N LEU A 126 -2.16 -0.99 2.13
CA LEU A 126 -2.40 -1.38 3.53
C LEU A 126 -3.28 -2.63 3.61
N CYS A 127 -4.38 -2.66 2.85
CA CYS A 127 -5.29 -3.81 2.85
C CYS A 127 -4.65 -5.05 2.23
N SER A 128 -3.87 -4.89 1.15
CA SER A 128 -3.12 -5.98 0.55
C SER A 128 -2.04 -6.52 1.50
N ALA A 129 -1.36 -5.66 2.26
CA ALA A 129 -0.39 -6.09 3.28
C ALA A 129 -1.05 -6.95 4.38
N ILE A 130 -2.29 -6.62 4.76
CA ILE A 130 -3.09 -7.46 5.68
C ILE A 130 -3.42 -8.80 5.02
N GLN A 131 -3.79 -8.79 3.74
CA GLN A 131 -4.08 -10.01 2.99
C GLN A 131 -2.89 -10.96 2.91
N ASP A 132 -1.68 -10.43 2.79
CA ASP A 132 -0.43 -11.20 2.73
C ASP A 132 -0.19 -12.06 3.99
N VAL A 133 -0.74 -11.67 5.15
CA VAL A 133 -0.61 -12.43 6.41
C VAL A 133 -1.91 -13.09 6.88
N TYR A 134 -3.03 -12.73 6.26
CA TYR A 134 -4.37 -13.22 6.60
C TYR A 134 -5.23 -13.25 5.33
N ALA A 135 -5.44 -14.45 4.76
CA ALA A 135 -5.99 -14.61 3.41
C ALA A 135 -7.33 -13.88 3.10
N PRO A 136 -8.31 -13.79 4.02
CA PRO A 136 -9.52 -12.98 3.79
C PRO A 136 -9.24 -11.47 3.68
N GLY A 137 -8.09 -11.01 4.20
CA GLY A 137 -7.61 -9.65 4.09
C GLY A 137 -8.45 -8.62 4.86
N ALA A 138 -8.46 -7.40 4.33
CA ALA A 138 -9.24 -6.30 4.86
C ALA A 138 -9.97 -5.54 3.75
N LYS A 139 -11.06 -4.86 4.13
CA LYS A 139 -11.79 -3.92 3.28
C LYS A 139 -11.89 -2.57 3.98
N LEU A 140 -11.46 -1.51 3.31
CA LEU A 140 -11.50 -0.16 3.84
C LEU A 140 -12.64 0.64 3.21
N THR A 141 -13.62 1.03 4.03
CA THR A 141 -14.67 1.96 3.62
C THR A 141 -14.23 3.39 3.87
N ILE A 142 -14.00 4.14 2.80
CA ILE A 142 -13.81 5.59 2.83
C ILE A 142 -15.18 6.25 2.95
N ILE A 143 -15.39 7.03 4.01
CA ILE A 143 -16.66 7.67 4.31
C ILE A 143 -16.48 9.18 4.11
N SER A 144 -17.05 9.70 3.03
CA SER A 144 -16.93 11.12 2.70
C SER A 144 -17.72 11.96 3.68
N ASP A 145 -17.01 12.88 4.34
CA ASP A 145 -17.53 13.94 5.19
C ASP A 145 -17.77 15.25 4.40
N GLY A 146 -17.70 15.19 3.07
CA GLY A 146 -17.81 16.38 2.21
C GLY A 146 -19.10 17.17 2.43
N LEU A 147 -20.27 16.52 2.30
CA LEU A 147 -21.54 17.20 2.55
C LEU A 147 -21.74 17.65 4.00
N VAL A 148 -20.93 17.18 4.95
CA VAL A 148 -21.03 17.61 6.36
C VAL A 148 -20.52 19.05 6.51
N TYR A 149 -19.51 19.43 5.72
CA TYR A 149 -18.73 20.66 5.92
C TYR A 149 -18.73 21.64 4.73
N ASN A 150 -19.07 21.20 3.52
CA ASN A 150 -18.84 21.98 2.30
C ASN A 150 -19.48 23.37 2.32
N ASP A 151 -20.70 23.49 2.85
CA ASP A 151 -21.42 24.76 3.01
C ASP A 151 -20.72 25.73 3.98
N LEU A 152 -20.09 25.22 5.04
CA LEU A 152 -19.26 26.02 5.96
C LEU A 152 -17.97 26.53 5.28
N LEU A 153 -17.49 25.81 4.28
CA LEU A 153 -16.22 26.10 3.58
C LEU A 153 -16.42 26.76 2.21
N GLY A 154 -17.66 27.13 1.86
CA GLY A 154 -17.97 27.78 0.58
C GLY A 154 -17.81 26.87 -0.65
N VAL A 155 -17.82 25.55 -0.46
CA VAL A 155 -17.70 24.57 -1.54
C VAL A 155 -19.09 24.13 -2.00
N PRO A 156 -19.46 24.33 -3.28
CA PRO A 156 -20.77 23.91 -3.81
C PRO A 156 -21.02 22.40 -3.68
N ASP A 157 -22.27 22.00 -3.37
CA ASP A 157 -22.68 20.59 -3.26
C ASP A 157 -22.33 19.78 -4.52
N LYS A 158 -22.50 20.37 -5.72
CA LYS A 158 -22.12 19.74 -7.00
C LYS A 158 -20.63 19.43 -7.12
N ASN A 159 -19.76 20.24 -6.49
CA ASN A 159 -18.32 19.99 -6.50
C ASN A 159 -17.98 18.80 -5.60
N VAL A 160 -18.68 18.65 -4.47
CA VAL A 160 -18.56 17.47 -3.58
C VAL A 160 -18.99 16.21 -4.33
N TRP A 161 -20.10 16.27 -5.05
CA TRP A 161 -20.56 15.17 -5.91
C TRP A 161 -19.50 14.80 -6.95
N ALA A 162 -19.07 15.76 -7.77
CA ALA A 162 -18.10 15.54 -8.83
C ALA A 162 -16.76 15.01 -8.31
N TYR A 163 -16.28 15.52 -7.17
CA TYR A 163 -15.07 15.03 -6.52
C TYR A 163 -15.22 13.55 -6.12
N GLY A 164 -16.32 13.21 -5.46
CA GLY A 164 -16.58 11.83 -5.04
C GLY A 164 -16.75 10.86 -6.21
N GLU A 165 -17.46 11.25 -7.27
CA GLU A 165 -17.65 10.39 -8.46
C GLU A 165 -16.31 10.13 -9.16
N MET A 166 -15.51 11.17 -9.38
CA MET A 166 -14.18 11.02 -9.96
C MET A 166 -13.28 10.13 -9.09
N LEU A 167 -13.35 10.24 -7.76
CA LEU A 167 -12.57 9.41 -6.84
C LEU A 167 -12.92 7.92 -6.96
N ARG A 168 -14.23 7.60 -7.06
CA ARG A 168 -14.73 6.23 -7.31
C ARG A 168 -14.27 5.70 -8.66
N ASP A 169 -14.35 6.52 -9.70
CA ASP A 169 -13.88 6.17 -11.03
C ASP A 169 -12.37 5.91 -11.08
N MET A 170 -11.57 6.71 -10.37
CA MET A 170 -10.13 6.50 -10.24
C MET A 170 -9.83 5.17 -9.56
N ALA A 171 -10.47 4.88 -8.42
CA ALA A 171 -10.27 3.61 -7.72
C ALA A 171 -10.62 2.40 -8.59
N LYS A 172 -11.70 2.49 -9.37
CA LYS A 172 -12.09 1.44 -10.33
C LYS A 172 -11.08 1.28 -11.46
N LYS A 173 -10.60 2.38 -12.05
CA LYS A 173 -9.62 2.35 -13.16
C LYS A 173 -8.28 1.78 -12.74
N GLU A 174 -7.84 2.06 -11.52
CA GLU A 174 -6.58 1.55 -10.96
C GLU A 174 -6.72 0.13 -10.37
N GLY A 175 -7.95 -0.40 -10.26
CA GLY A 175 -8.19 -1.74 -9.73
C GLY A 175 -8.04 -1.86 -8.22
N PHE A 176 -8.40 -0.81 -7.45
CA PHE A 176 -8.33 -0.83 -5.98
C PHE A 176 -9.50 -1.60 -5.35
N GLU A 177 -9.44 -2.92 -5.43
CA GLU A 177 -10.51 -3.83 -4.99
C GLU A 177 -10.75 -3.84 -3.48
N HIS A 178 -9.81 -3.33 -2.67
CA HIS A 178 -9.98 -3.28 -1.21
C HIS A 178 -10.66 -2.00 -0.72
N ILE A 179 -10.86 -1.02 -1.60
CA ILE A 179 -11.42 0.29 -1.24
C ILE A 179 -12.91 0.34 -1.57
N LEU A 180 -13.71 0.58 -0.53
CA LEU A 180 -15.15 0.82 -0.62
C LEU A 180 -15.44 2.29 -0.32
N PHE A 181 -16.60 2.77 -0.75
CA PHE A 181 -17.00 4.15 -0.55
C PHE A 181 -18.37 4.24 0.11
N SER A 182 -18.49 5.19 1.03
CA SER A 182 -19.76 5.61 1.61
C SER A 182 -19.84 7.13 1.62
N ARG A 183 -21.05 7.67 1.48
CA ARG A 183 -21.38 9.09 1.48
C ARG A 183 -22.37 9.38 2.59
N LEU A 184 -22.58 10.67 2.86
CA LEU A 184 -23.52 11.12 3.90
C LEU A 184 -24.92 10.50 3.75
N ARG A 185 -25.43 10.35 2.52
CA ARG A 185 -26.69 9.66 2.20
C ARG A 185 -26.79 8.28 2.85
N ASP A 186 -25.70 7.53 2.93
CA ASP A 186 -25.73 6.16 3.43
C ASP A 186 -25.72 6.11 4.97
N LEU A 187 -25.47 7.24 5.64
CA LEU A 187 -25.47 7.33 7.10
C LEU A 187 -26.82 7.77 7.67
N VAL A 188 -27.74 8.21 6.81
CA VAL A 188 -29.02 8.80 7.22
C VAL A 188 -30.19 8.12 6.51
N SER A 189 -31.28 7.91 7.23
CA SER A 189 -32.50 7.34 6.65
C SER A 189 -33.41 8.45 6.14
N ILE A 190 -33.57 8.56 4.82
CA ILE A 190 -34.48 9.51 4.16
C ILE A 190 -35.21 8.79 3.02
N PRO A 191 -36.54 8.98 2.84
CA PRO A 191 -37.33 8.33 1.79
C PRO A 191 -37.00 8.89 0.39
N LEU A 192 -35.88 8.46 -0.18
CA LEU A 192 -35.48 8.70 -1.56
C LEU A 192 -35.09 7.36 -2.21
N PRO A 193 -35.01 7.29 -3.54
CA PRO A 193 -34.43 6.14 -4.22
C PRO A 193 -33.03 5.79 -3.71
N GLU A 194 -32.65 4.52 -3.87
CA GLU A 194 -31.31 4.04 -3.50
C GLU A 194 -30.24 4.67 -4.40
N ASN A 195 -30.48 4.64 -5.71
CA ASN A 195 -29.60 5.25 -6.71
C ASN A 195 -30.07 6.68 -7.01
N LEU A 196 -29.18 7.64 -6.80
CA LEU A 196 -29.40 9.05 -7.11
C LEU A 196 -28.40 9.47 -8.19
N ASP A 197 -28.86 10.25 -9.15
CA ASP A 197 -27.99 10.97 -10.08
C ASP A 197 -27.49 12.28 -9.46
N GLU A 198 -26.68 13.04 -10.20
CA GLU A 198 -26.15 14.32 -9.73
C GLU A 198 -27.25 15.27 -9.28
N MET A 199 -28.27 15.48 -10.14
CA MET A 199 -29.29 16.48 -9.92
C MET A 199 -30.11 16.16 -8.66
N THR A 200 -30.55 14.91 -8.52
CA THR A 200 -31.35 14.45 -7.38
C THR A 200 -30.53 14.38 -6.09
N TYR A 201 -29.26 13.99 -6.15
CA TYR A 201 -28.37 14.00 -4.99
C TYR A 201 -28.11 15.43 -4.49
N VAL A 202 -27.73 16.34 -5.40
CA VAL A 202 -27.43 17.73 -5.07
C VAL A 202 -28.66 18.46 -4.54
N ALA A 203 -29.85 18.23 -5.14
CA ALA A 203 -31.10 18.80 -4.65
C ALA A 203 -31.44 18.37 -3.21
N ASN A 204 -30.95 17.21 -2.77
CA ASN A 204 -31.18 16.66 -1.43
C ASN A 204 -30.01 16.84 -0.46
N ALA A 205 -28.92 17.51 -0.85
CA ALA A 205 -27.74 17.70 0.00
C ALA A 205 -28.08 18.33 1.37
N SER A 206 -28.95 19.35 1.38
CA SER A 206 -29.45 19.97 2.61
C SER A 206 -30.29 19.02 3.46
N ASN A 207 -31.09 18.14 2.85
CA ASN A 207 -31.89 17.16 3.57
C ASN A 207 -30.98 16.11 4.24
N PHE A 208 -29.89 15.69 3.58
CA PHE A 208 -28.90 14.79 4.18
C PHE A 208 -28.22 15.41 5.40
N ARG A 209 -27.78 16.67 5.31
CA ARG A 209 -27.22 17.42 6.45
C ARG A 209 -28.23 17.53 7.59
N LEU A 210 -29.45 17.92 7.29
CA LEU A 210 -30.50 18.09 8.30
C LEU A 210 -30.81 16.77 9.01
N ALA A 211 -30.95 15.67 8.27
CA ALA A 211 -31.20 14.35 8.84
C ALA A 211 -30.06 13.90 9.74
N LEU A 212 -28.80 14.13 9.35
CA LEU A 212 -27.63 13.82 10.18
C LEU A 212 -27.71 14.59 11.51
N LEU A 213 -27.90 15.90 11.44
CA LEU A 213 -27.88 16.74 12.64
C LEU A 213 -29.07 16.44 13.56
N ASN A 214 -30.27 16.28 13.01
CA ASN A 214 -31.45 15.95 13.82
C ASN A 214 -31.33 14.60 14.54
N THR A 215 -30.63 13.64 13.94
CA THR A 215 -30.51 12.28 14.49
C THR A 215 -29.35 12.16 15.47
N PHE A 216 -28.21 12.80 15.18
CA PHE A 216 -26.94 12.52 15.86
C PHE A 216 -26.33 13.72 16.58
N SER A 217 -26.85 14.94 16.42
CA SER A 217 -26.34 16.08 17.18
C SER A 217 -26.69 15.97 18.66
N ARG A 218 -25.76 16.44 19.47
CA ARG A 218 -25.90 16.54 20.92
C ARG A 218 -26.53 17.89 21.30
N PRO A 219 -27.69 17.92 21.98
CA PRO A 219 -28.28 19.17 22.45
C PRO A 219 -27.41 19.91 23.48
N ASP A 220 -26.57 19.17 24.21
CA ASP A 220 -25.62 19.66 25.21
C ASP A 220 -24.23 19.96 24.65
N TRP A 221 -24.07 20.04 23.33
CA TRP A 221 -22.78 20.35 22.72
C TRP A 221 -22.31 21.75 23.13
N ASP A 222 -21.25 21.81 23.93
CA ASP A 222 -20.60 23.05 24.34
C ASP A 222 -19.08 22.97 24.18
N TRP A 223 -18.50 24.04 23.65
CA TRP A 223 -17.06 24.11 23.40
C TRP A 223 -16.23 24.02 24.68
N LYS A 224 -16.68 24.60 25.80
CA LYS A 224 -15.89 24.61 27.05
C LYS A 224 -15.73 23.21 27.63
N GLU A 225 -16.73 22.36 27.43
CA GLU A 225 -16.67 20.96 27.87
C GLU A 225 -15.90 20.09 26.88
N ILE A 226 -16.21 20.20 25.58
CA ILE A 226 -15.64 19.34 24.55
C ILE A 226 -14.16 19.63 24.29
N SER A 227 -13.70 20.87 24.47
CA SER A 227 -12.27 21.23 24.39
C SER A 227 -11.40 20.62 25.49
N LYS A 228 -11.98 20.04 26.55
CA LYS A 228 -11.21 19.27 27.55
C LYS A 228 -10.67 17.96 26.97
N SER A 229 -11.23 17.47 25.87
CA SER A 229 -10.72 16.30 25.15
C SER A 229 -9.46 16.67 24.36
N GLU A 230 -8.38 15.92 24.59
CA GLU A 230 -7.11 16.11 23.88
C GLU A 230 -7.26 15.89 22.36
N ASP A 231 -7.98 14.84 21.95
CA ASP A 231 -8.30 14.54 20.55
C ASP A 231 -9.03 15.69 19.85
N VAL A 232 -9.97 16.34 20.56
CA VAL A 232 -10.70 17.50 20.05
C VAL A 232 -9.75 18.68 19.89
N CYS A 233 -8.93 18.97 20.89
CA CYS A 233 -7.95 20.06 20.82
C CYS A 233 -6.96 19.87 19.66
N MET A 234 -6.46 18.65 19.44
CA MET A 234 -5.59 18.34 18.30
C MET A 234 -6.31 18.58 16.97
N THR A 235 -7.56 18.15 16.85
CA THR A 235 -8.39 18.35 15.65
C THR A 235 -8.65 19.84 15.41
N TYR A 236 -9.03 20.59 16.44
CA TYR A 236 -9.25 22.05 16.39
C TYR A 236 -8.01 22.80 15.91
N ARG A 237 -6.82 22.50 16.48
CA ARG A 237 -5.56 23.11 16.06
C ARG A 237 -5.24 22.82 14.60
N GLY A 238 -5.52 21.59 14.15
CA GLY A 238 -5.48 21.22 12.75
C GLY A 238 -6.38 22.12 11.90
N TYR A 239 -7.66 22.26 12.29
CA TYR A 239 -8.66 23.07 11.60
C TYR A 239 -8.20 24.51 11.42
N ILE A 240 -7.78 25.17 12.50
CA ILE A 240 -7.30 26.55 12.45
C ILE A 240 -6.16 26.71 11.45
N LYS A 241 -5.20 25.76 11.43
CA LYS A 241 -4.04 25.83 10.54
C LYS A 241 -4.40 25.76 9.06
N PHE A 242 -5.29 24.86 8.65
CA PHE A 242 -5.62 24.73 7.22
C PHE A 242 -6.67 25.74 6.75
N LEU A 243 -7.64 26.08 7.61
CA LEU A 243 -8.68 27.07 7.29
C LEU A 243 -8.09 28.46 7.05
N GLU A 244 -6.97 28.79 7.69
CA GLU A 244 -6.30 30.08 7.48
C GLU A 244 -5.95 30.31 6.01
N THR A 245 -5.55 29.29 5.28
CA THR A 245 -5.22 29.38 3.84
C THR A 245 -6.40 29.01 2.94
N ASP A 246 -7.25 28.04 3.35
CA ASP A 246 -8.39 27.60 2.53
C ASP A 246 -9.40 28.72 2.29
N LEU A 247 -9.69 29.50 3.33
CA LEU A 247 -10.77 30.48 3.27
C LEU A 247 -10.33 31.84 2.74
N LEU A 248 -9.08 31.99 2.28
CA LEU A 248 -8.60 33.27 1.76
C LEU A 248 -9.30 33.67 0.46
N THR A 249 -9.56 32.71 -0.42
CA THR A 249 -10.28 32.95 -1.69
C THR A 249 -11.79 33.05 -1.49
N VAL A 250 -12.32 32.36 -0.47
CA VAL A 250 -13.74 32.37 -0.11
C VAL A 250 -14.13 33.68 0.61
N TYR A 251 -13.28 34.12 1.53
CA TYR A 251 -13.47 35.28 2.38
C TYR A 251 -12.22 36.19 2.32
N PRO A 252 -11.96 36.87 1.19
CA PRO A 252 -10.75 37.67 0.99
C PRO A 252 -10.58 38.74 2.06
N GLN A 253 -9.34 38.91 2.51
CA GLN A 253 -8.98 39.99 3.43
C GLN A 253 -8.93 41.30 2.65
N GLY A 254 -9.40 42.38 3.27
CA GLY A 254 -9.50 43.69 2.65
C GLY A 254 -10.01 44.72 3.65
N GLU A 255 -10.43 45.90 3.18
CA GLU A 255 -10.93 46.97 4.05
C GLU A 255 -12.11 46.49 4.93
N ASP A 256 -13.03 45.71 4.36
CA ASP A 256 -14.18 45.15 5.08
C ASP A 256 -13.84 43.95 6.00
N ARG A 257 -12.66 43.35 5.83
CA ARG A 257 -12.25 42.14 6.57
C ARG A 257 -10.78 42.20 6.99
N SER A 258 -10.56 42.81 8.14
CA SER A 258 -9.24 42.83 8.79
C SER A 258 -8.75 41.43 9.17
N LYS A 259 -7.43 41.27 9.35
CA LYS A 259 -6.79 40.02 9.81
C LYS A 259 -7.42 39.46 11.09
N SER A 260 -7.72 40.33 12.06
CA SER A 260 -8.37 39.93 13.33
C SER A 260 -9.82 39.46 13.12
N ARG A 261 -10.59 40.15 12.26
CA ARG A 261 -11.95 39.72 11.90
C ARG A 261 -11.95 38.37 11.19
N TYR A 262 -11.00 38.15 10.28
CA TYR A 262 -10.80 36.89 9.57
C TYR A 262 -10.48 35.73 10.52
N LYS A 263 -9.51 35.91 11.44
CA LYS A 263 -9.17 34.89 12.44
C LYS A 263 -10.35 34.49 13.33
N ARG A 264 -11.15 35.46 13.79
CA ARG A 264 -12.39 35.16 14.54
C ARG A 264 -13.42 34.39 13.72
N GLY A 265 -13.53 34.69 12.43
CA GLY A 265 -14.38 33.93 11.50
C GLY A 265 -13.94 32.48 11.35
N ILE A 266 -12.62 32.25 11.21
CA ILE A 266 -12.04 30.89 11.17
C ILE A 266 -12.34 30.12 12.45
N GLU A 267 -12.14 30.72 13.62
CA GLU A 267 -12.45 30.07 14.91
C GLU A 267 -13.92 29.69 15.02
N TYR A 268 -14.82 30.55 14.54
CA TYR A 268 -16.26 30.27 14.49
C TYR A 268 -16.55 29.07 13.58
N ILE A 269 -16.05 29.08 12.35
CA ILE A 269 -16.23 27.98 11.38
C ILE A 269 -15.65 26.67 11.93
N ALA A 270 -14.45 26.70 12.51
CA ALA A 270 -13.81 25.52 13.10
C ALA A 270 -14.67 24.90 14.22
N LYS A 271 -15.30 25.72 15.07
CA LYS A 271 -16.23 25.24 16.12
C LYS A 271 -17.49 24.62 15.52
N GLN A 272 -18.05 25.23 14.46
CA GLN A 272 -19.19 24.64 13.74
C GLN A 272 -18.82 23.29 13.10
N MET A 273 -17.64 23.20 12.47
CA MET A 273 -17.13 21.94 11.93
C MET A 273 -16.96 20.87 13.01
N LEU A 274 -16.47 21.21 14.20
CA LEU A 274 -16.36 20.25 15.31
C LEU A 274 -17.74 19.78 15.80
N SER A 275 -18.72 20.67 15.87
CA SER A 275 -20.09 20.31 16.24
C SER A 275 -20.73 19.34 15.24
N ARG A 276 -20.64 19.65 13.94
CA ARG A 276 -21.13 18.74 12.88
C ARG A 276 -20.31 17.45 12.80
N GLY A 277 -19.01 17.53 13.04
CA GLY A 277 -18.10 16.39 13.04
C GLY A 277 -18.36 15.41 14.19
N ASP A 278 -18.83 15.89 15.34
CA ASP A 278 -19.27 15.03 16.45
C ASP A 278 -20.51 14.21 16.05
N ALA A 279 -21.53 14.87 15.49
CA ALA A 279 -22.73 14.19 14.96
C ALA A 279 -22.37 13.16 13.88
N PHE A 280 -21.48 13.54 12.95
CA PHE A 280 -20.97 12.63 11.93
C PHE A 280 -20.20 11.44 12.54
N ALA A 281 -19.36 11.68 13.54
CA ALA A 281 -18.62 10.61 14.21
C ALA A 281 -19.55 9.60 14.89
N GLN A 282 -20.66 10.06 15.49
CA GLN A 282 -21.67 9.18 16.07
C GLN A 282 -22.40 8.36 15.00
N ALA A 283 -22.81 8.98 13.89
CA ALA A 283 -23.44 8.26 12.78
C ALA A 283 -22.54 7.16 12.22
N VAL A 284 -21.24 7.45 12.05
CA VAL A 284 -20.27 6.44 11.60
C VAL A 284 -20.07 5.36 12.67
N LYS A 285 -20.02 5.71 13.95
CA LYS A 285 -19.88 4.74 15.05
C LYS A 285 -21.06 3.78 15.10
N GLU A 286 -22.28 4.26 14.88
CA GLU A 286 -23.48 3.43 14.87
C GLU A 286 -23.48 2.46 13.67
N LYS A 287 -23.23 2.99 12.46
CA LYS A 287 -23.26 2.18 11.24
C LYS A 287 -22.08 1.20 11.12
N TYR A 288 -20.89 1.59 11.58
CA TYR A 288 -19.64 0.84 11.41
C TYR A 288 -19.05 0.39 12.75
N LYS A 289 -19.91 0.02 13.71
CA LYS A 289 -19.53 -0.35 15.09
C LYS A 289 -18.52 -1.50 15.17
N ASP A 290 -18.56 -2.42 14.20
CA ASP A 290 -17.70 -3.61 14.14
C ASP A 290 -16.45 -3.37 13.26
N SER A 291 -16.25 -2.16 12.75
CA SER A 291 -15.09 -1.80 11.92
C SER A 291 -13.96 -1.17 12.72
N ILE A 292 -12.72 -1.44 12.31
CA ILE A 292 -11.56 -0.72 12.83
C ILE A 292 -11.65 0.74 12.37
N ARG A 293 -11.71 1.66 13.34
CA ARG A 293 -11.83 3.09 13.06
C ARG A 293 -10.46 3.71 12.77
N LEU A 294 -10.23 4.07 11.51
CA LEU A 294 -9.08 4.85 11.09
C LEU A 294 -9.41 6.36 11.12
N SER A 295 -8.37 7.20 11.11
CA SER A 295 -8.48 8.65 11.19
C SER A 295 -7.35 9.34 10.45
N ILE A 296 -7.64 10.48 9.80
CA ILE A 296 -6.63 11.39 9.24
C ILE A 296 -6.11 12.43 10.25
N HIS A 297 -6.77 12.55 11.40
CA HIS A 297 -6.39 13.48 12.46
C HIS A 297 -5.55 12.76 13.51
N PRO A 298 -4.56 13.46 14.12
CA PRO A 298 -3.87 12.98 15.32
C PRO A 298 -4.85 12.57 16.42
N SER A 299 -4.50 11.52 17.15
CA SER A 299 -5.32 10.94 18.23
C SER A 299 -4.43 10.30 19.28
N THR A 300 -4.94 10.27 20.50
CA THR A 300 -4.45 9.46 21.62
C THR A 300 -4.40 7.95 21.30
N GLY A 301 -5.12 7.48 20.28
CA GLY A 301 -5.15 6.08 19.88
C GLY A 301 -6.16 5.22 20.65
N ALA A 302 -6.94 5.81 21.56
CA ALA A 302 -7.87 5.07 22.42
C ALA A 302 -9.11 4.53 21.67
N ASN A 303 -9.60 5.26 20.67
CA ASN A 303 -10.84 4.95 19.94
C ASN A 303 -10.68 4.93 18.41
N LYS A 304 -9.57 5.47 17.89
CA LYS A 304 -9.29 5.56 16.45
C LYS A 304 -7.79 5.50 16.20
N LEU A 305 -7.39 4.92 15.06
CA LEU A 305 -5.99 4.82 14.63
C LEU A 305 -5.69 5.90 13.60
N SER A 306 -4.80 6.83 13.95
CA SER A 306 -4.37 7.91 13.05
C SER A 306 -3.38 7.40 12.01
N ILE A 307 -3.75 7.44 10.73
CA ILE A 307 -2.93 6.99 9.61
C ILE A 307 -2.51 8.16 8.71
N SER A 308 -1.32 8.06 8.12
CA SER A 308 -0.88 8.96 7.06
C SER A 308 -1.47 8.49 5.73
N LEU A 309 -2.11 9.37 4.98
CA LEU A 309 -2.62 9.03 3.65
C LEU A 309 -1.55 9.17 2.58
N LEU A 310 -0.63 10.13 2.76
CA LEU A 310 0.42 10.42 1.81
C LEU A 310 1.74 9.85 2.34
N PRO A 311 2.41 8.95 1.59
CA PRO A 311 3.72 8.42 1.95
C PRO A 311 4.86 9.40 1.58
N THR A 312 4.67 10.69 1.85
CA THR A 312 5.61 11.77 1.54
C THR A 312 6.47 12.14 2.75
N SER A 313 7.53 12.93 2.51
CA SER A 313 8.45 13.40 3.55
C SER A 313 8.07 14.74 4.18
N THR A 314 6.92 15.33 3.81
CA THR A 314 6.52 16.68 4.24
C THR A 314 5.34 16.66 5.21
N ILE A 315 4.99 17.83 5.75
CA ILE A 315 3.96 17.98 6.79
C ILE A 315 2.52 17.80 6.30
N TYR A 316 2.30 17.74 4.98
CA TYR A 316 0.96 17.64 4.40
C TYR A 316 0.52 16.17 4.36
N THR A 317 -0.57 15.86 5.05
CA THR A 317 -0.99 14.48 5.26
C THR A 317 -2.28 14.10 4.54
N THR A 318 -2.95 15.06 3.87
CA THR A 318 -4.25 14.86 3.20
C THR A 318 -4.21 15.40 1.76
N PRO A 319 -4.57 14.59 0.75
CA PRO A 319 -4.40 14.93 -0.67
C PRO A 319 -5.29 16.08 -1.16
N TRP A 320 -6.39 16.36 -0.46
CA TRP A 320 -7.29 17.45 -0.84
C TRP A 320 -6.87 18.83 -0.34
N HIS A 321 -5.76 18.91 0.42
CA HIS A 321 -5.20 20.16 0.95
C HIS A 321 -3.81 20.47 0.36
N CYS A 322 -3.34 19.72 -0.63
CA CYS A 322 -2.04 19.92 -1.25
C CYS A 322 -2.03 19.37 -2.68
N THR A 323 -0.87 19.48 -3.32
CA THR A 323 -0.49 18.68 -4.49
C THR A 323 0.79 17.91 -4.17
N ILE A 324 1.24 17.06 -5.09
CA ILE A 324 2.45 16.26 -4.94
C ILE A 324 3.47 16.54 -6.04
N ALA A 325 4.74 16.36 -5.71
CA ALA A 325 5.85 16.41 -6.64
C ALA A 325 6.67 15.12 -6.60
N TYR A 326 7.06 14.61 -7.76
CA TYR A 326 7.98 13.48 -7.90
C TYR A 326 9.37 13.98 -8.28
N LYS A 327 10.37 13.60 -7.49
CA LYS A 327 11.78 13.75 -7.88
C LYS A 327 12.16 12.67 -8.89
N LEU A 328 13.26 12.89 -9.60
CA LEU A 328 13.76 11.94 -10.60
C LEU A 328 14.08 10.57 -9.99
N ASP A 329 14.52 10.53 -8.72
CA ASP A 329 14.81 9.29 -7.98
C ASP A 329 13.57 8.59 -7.38
N GLY A 330 12.37 9.03 -7.76
CA GLY A 330 11.10 8.48 -7.27
C GLY A 330 10.66 9.02 -5.90
N THR A 331 11.48 9.85 -5.22
CA THR A 331 11.06 10.49 -3.96
C THR A 331 9.83 11.36 -4.18
N ILE A 332 8.82 11.19 -3.34
CA ILE A 332 7.57 11.96 -3.40
C ILE A 332 7.53 13.00 -2.27
N THR A 333 7.26 14.25 -2.63
CA THR A 333 6.98 15.33 -1.68
C THR A 333 5.56 15.85 -1.88
N SER A 334 4.97 16.40 -0.82
CA SER A 334 3.68 17.11 -0.89
C SER A 334 3.87 18.58 -0.52
N GLY A 335 3.11 19.48 -1.14
CA GLY A 335 3.28 20.92 -0.98
C GLY A 335 2.09 21.71 -1.49
N MET A 336 2.09 23.02 -1.26
CA MET A 336 1.12 23.90 -1.89
C MET A 336 1.44 24.07 -3.37
N ARG A 337 0.40 24.21 -4.21
CA ARG A 337 0.54 24.49 -5.63
C ARG A 337 1.52 25.65 -5.89
N SER A 338 1.35 26.79 -5.21
CA SER A 338 2.19 27.97 -5.42
C SER A 338 3.65 27.75 -5.07
N GLU A 339 3.95 26.89 -4.09
CA GLU A 339 5.34 26.56 -3.71
C GLU A 339 6.03 25.76 -4.83
N PHE A 340 5.30 24.85 -5.49
CA PHE A 340 5.83 24.07 -6.60
C PHE A 340 5.88 24.86 -7.91
N GLU A 341 4.92 25.75 -8.18
CA GLU A 341 4.97 26.66 -9.34
C GLU A 341 6.15 27.64 -9.25
N ALA A 342 6.49 28.09 -8.04
CA ALA A 342 7.64 28.97 -7.82
C ALA A 342 9.00 28.24 -7.90
N ASN A 343 9.00 26.90 -7.93
CA ASN A 343 10.23 26.13 -8.03
C ASN A 343 10.59 25.85 -9.49
N GLU A 344 11.63 26.52 -9.99
CA GLU A 344 12.09 26.41 -11.37
C GLU A 344 12.56 25.00 -11.76
N THR A 345 12.94 24.15 -10.79
CA THR A 345 13.35 22.76 -11.06
C THR A 345 12.18 21.82 -11.31
N LEU A 346 10.95 22.26 -11.03
CA LEU A 346 9.73 21.46 -11.20
C LEU A 346 8.95 21.92 -12.45
N GLU A 347 8.24 20.98 -13.06
CA GLU A 347 7.25 21.22 -14.11
C GLU A 347 5.90 20.60 -13.73
N LEU A 348 4.81 21.27 -14.16
CA LEU A 348 3.45 20.78 -13.97
C LEU A 348 3.07 19.80 -15.09
N ILE A 349 2.64 18.61 -14.69
CA ILE A 349 2.23 17.55 -15.61
C ILE A 349 0.71 17.54 -15.78
N TYR A 350 0.31 17.39 -17.05
CA TYR A 350 -1.09 17.32 -17.45
C TYR A 350 -1.46 15.89 -17.80
N GLU A 351 -2.62 15.46 -17.33
CA GLU A 351 -3.19 14.15 -17.65
C GLU A 351 -4.64 14.33 -18.09
N ASN A 352 -4.95 13.81 -19.28
CA ASN A 352 -6.24 14.03 -19.92
C ASN A 352 -6.61 15.52 -20.03
N GLY A 353 -5.63 16.36 -20.36
CA GLY A 353 -5.80 17.82 -20.50
C GLY A 353 -6.00 18.58 -19.18
N ARG A 354 -5.77 17.96 -18.02
CA ARG A 354 -5.95 18.59 -16.70
C ARG A 354 -4.64 18.55 -15.89
N PRO A 355 -4.34 19.59 -15.09
CA PRO A 355 -3.18 19.56 -14.22
C PRO A 355 -3.31 18.41 -13.20
N SER A 356 -2.26 17.63 -13.01
CA SER A 356 -2.30 16.39 -12.22
C SER A 356 -1.30 16.37 -11.07
N TYR A 357 -0.03 16.70 -11.33
CA TYR A 357 1.05 16.74 -10.32
C TYR A 357 2.28 17.48 -10.85
N PHE A 358 3.27 17.72 -9.98
CA PHE A 358 4.56 18.26 -10.38
C PHE A 358 5.63 17.17 -10.50
N ARG A 359 6.63 17.35 -11.35
CA ARG A 359 7.83 16.51 -11.32
C ARG A 359 9.08 17.33 -11.54
N GLU A 360 10.22 16.80 -11.11
CA GLU A 360 11.52 17.35 -11.43
C GLU A 360 11.75 17.33 -12.94
N LYS A 361 12.16 18.47 -13.50
CA LYS A 361 12.51 18.61 -14.91
C LYS A 361 13.75 17.78 -15.20
N SER A 362 13.72 17.03 -16.29
CA SER A 362 14.88 16.28 -16.76
C SER A 362 14.74 15.94 -18.22
N ASP A 363 15.82 16.12 -18.99
CA ASP A 363 15.91 15.70 -20.39
C ASP A 363 15.81 14.18 -20.55
N LEU A 364 15.95 13.41 -19.45
CA LEU A 364 15.75 11.97 -19.47
C LEU A 364 14.29 11.58 -19.71
N LEU A 365 13.34 12.47 -19.44
CA LEU A 365 11.89 12.19 -19.46
C LEU A 365 11.21 12.53 -20.80
N SER A 366 11.98 12.90 -21.83
CA SER A 366 11.47 13.27 -23.17
C SER A 366 12.35 12.72 -24.29
N TRP A 367 11.75 12.16 -25.33
CA TRP A 367 12.39 11.77 -26.59
C TRP A 367 11.32 11.41 -27.63
N GLY A 368 11.71 11.37 -28.92
CA GLY A 368 10.82 10.98 -30.01
C GLY A 368 9.71 12.01 -30.31
N GLU A 369 9.95 13.28 -30.00
CA GLU A 369 8.97 14.37 -30.15
C GLU A 369 8.48 14.54 -31.59
N GLU A 370 9.32 14.22 -32.57
CA GLU A 370 8.97 14.21 -34.00
C GLU A 370 7.86 13.19 -34.36
N LYS A 371 7.61 12.21 -33.48
CA LYS A 371 6.54 11.21 -33.57
C LYS A 371 5.52 11.34 -32.43
N GLY A 372 5.49 12.50 -31.77
CA GLY A 372 4.55 12.81 -30.69
C GLY A 372 5.07 12.58 -29.27
N GLY A 373 6.29 12.09 -29.10
CA GLY A 373 6.96 12.01 -27.80
C GLY A 373 6.50 10.86 -26.90
N VAL A 374 6.94 10.89 -25.65
CA VAL A 374 6.63 9.90 -24.61
C VAL A 374 5.92 10.51 -23.41
N VAL A 375 5.10 9.70 -22.73
CA VAL A 375 4.53 10.00 -21.42
C VAL A 375 5.22 9.13 -20.38
N CYS A 376 5.83 9.79 -19.39
CA CYS A 376 6.51 9.14 -18.27
C CYS A 376 5.69 9.31 -16.98
N GLN A 377 5.11 8.22 -16.50
CA GLN A 377 4.21 8.19 -15.35
C GLN A 377 4.86 7.44 -14.18
N PRO A 378 4.89 8.02 -12.96
CA PRO A 378 5.34 7.34 -11.75
C PRO A 378 4.50 6.11 -11.39
N ILE A 379 5.16 5.10 -10.84
CA ILE A 379 4.53 3.91 -10.28
C ILE A 379 4.59 3.98 -8.75
N TYR A 380 3.52 3.57 -8.08
CA TYR A 380 3.55 3.35 -6.64
C TYR A 380 3.87 1.87 -6.33
N PRO A 381 4.81 1.56 -5.41
CA PRO A 381 5.58 2.50 -4.61
C PRO A 381 6.84 3.06 -5.28
N CYS A 382 7.40 2.39 -6.29
CA CYS A 382 8.61 2.83 -7.01
C CYS A 382 8.56 2.50 -8.50
N GLY A 383 9.41 3.16 -9.28
CA GLY A 383 9.59 2.95 -10.71
C GLY A 383 8.83 3.95 -11.60
N LEU A 384 8.99 3.76 -12.89
CA LEU A 384 8.36 4.56 -13.95
C LEU A 384 7.75 3.65 -15.00
N ILE A 385 6.57 4.03 -15.49
CA ILE A 385 6.03 3.48 -16.73
C ILE A 385 6.06 4.55 -17.81
N ILE A 386 6.65 4.20 -18.94
CA ILE A 386 6.84 5.07 -20.08
C ILE A 386 6.09 4.49 -21.27
N ARG A 387 5.33 5.33 -21.96
CA ARG A 387 4.49 4.96 -23.09
C ARG A 387 4.63 5.97 -24.24
N PRO A 388 4.42 5.57 -25.50
CA PRO A 388 4.30 6.52 -26.59
C PRO A 388 3.07 7.43 -26.36
N ALA A 389 3.25 8.75 -26.44
CA ALA A 389 2.19 9.71 -26.10
C ALA A 389 1.02 9.68 -27.07
N ALA A 390 1.30 9.43 -28.37
CA ALA A 390 0.28 9.26 -29.40
C ALA A 390 -0.42 7.87 -29.38
N GLY A 391 -0.13 7.05 -28.37
CA GLY A 391 -0.74 5.75 -28.14
C GLY A 391 0.12 4.55 -28.56
N PRO A 392 -0.28 3.32 -28.18
CA PRO A 392 0.52 2.12 -28.40
C PRO A 392 0.91 1.91 -29.88
N GLY A 393 2.21 1.71 -30.12
CA GLY A 393 2.77 1.50 -31.45
C GLY A 393 3.11 2.77 -32.24
N ALA A 394 2.83 3.97 -31.71
CA ALA A 394 3.25 5.22 -32.35
C ALA A 394 4.79 5.39 -32.32
N LEU A 395 5.43 4.90 -31.27
CA LEU A 395 6.87 4.70 -31.19
C LEU A 395 7.15 3.20 -31.10
N GLY A 396 8.13 2.74 -31.87
CA GLY A 396 8.59 1.36 -31.90
C GLY A 396 9.73 1.08 -30.92
N ILE A 397 10.14 -0.19 -30.78
CA ILE A 397 11.33 -0.56 -29.99
C ILE A 397 12.59 0.20 -30.44
N HIS A 398 12.71 0.50 -31.73
CA HIS A 398 13.83 1.28 -32.29
C HIS A 398 13.85 2.74 -31.83
N ASP A 399 12.70 3.30 -31.47
CA ASP A 399 12.57 4.68 -31.03
C ASP A 399 12.84 4.87 -29.52
N ILE A 400 13.10 3.78 -28.79
CA ILE A 400 13.52 3.84 -27.39
C ILE A 400 14.94 4.39 -27.30
N ASP A 401 15.11 5.53 -26.63
CA ASP A 401 16.41 6.07 -26.25
C ASP A 401 16.99 5.24 -25.08
N ALA A 402 17.85 4.28 -25.44
CA ALA A 402 18.42 3.34 -24.48
C ALA A 402 19.30 4.03 -23.42
N LYS A 403 19.99 5.12 -23.78
CA LYS A 403 20.85 5.86 -22.84
C LYS A 403 20.01 6.56 -21.77
N LYS A 404 18.93 7.21 -22.18
CA LYS A 404 18.01 7.87 -21.24
C LYS A 404 17.34 6.87 -20.30
N VAL A 405 16.85 5.76 -20.83
CA VAL A 405 16.20 4.71 -20.03
C VAL A 405 17.19 4.04 -19.07
N ARG A 406 18.44 3.80 -19.48
CA ARG A 406 19.50 3.31 -18.59
C ARG A 406 19.72 4.28 -17.42
N ALA A 407 19.93 5.56 -17.72
CA ALA A 407 20.16 6.59 -16.71
C ALA A 407 18.96 6.75 -15.76
N LEU A 408 17.73 6.63 -16.26
CA LEU A 408 16.53 6.60 -15.41
C LEU A 408 16.50 5.39 -14.49
N SER A 409 16.91 4.22 -14.98
CA SER A 409 16.92 2.98 -14.17
C SER A 409 17.92 3.06 -13.02
N GLU A 410 19.05 3.76 -13.19
CA GLU A 410 20.06 3.98 -12.14
C GLU A 410 19.58 4.86 -10.98
N VAL A 411 18.50 5.62 -11.17
CA VAL A 411 17.94 6.53 -10.15
C VAL A 411 16.55 6.12 -9.68
N ASN A 412 15.75 5.48 -10.53
CA ASN A 412 14.38 5.09 -10.26
C ASN A 412 13.99 3.81 -11.02
N SER A 413 14.33 2.68 -10.41
CA SER A 413 14.06 1.33 -10.94
C SER A 413 12.82 0.71 -10.27
N PRO A 414 12.03 -0.12 -11.01
CA PRO A 414 12.20 -0.47 -12.42
C PRO A 414 11.63 0.57 -13.39
N VAL A 415 12.12 0.56 -14.62
CA VAL A 415 11.56 1.33 -15.75
C VAL A 415 10.84 0.37 -16.70
N ILE A 416 9.53 0.59 -16.87
CA ILE A 416 8.65 -0.20 -17.74
C ILE A 416 8.38 0.59 -19.00
N LEU A 417 8.71 0.03 -20.16
CA LEU A 417 8.42 0.56 -21.48
C LEU A 417 7.24 -0.23 -22.05
N ARG A 418 6.06 0.39 -22.06
CA ARG A 418 4.81 -0.26 -22.47
C ARG A 418 4.26 0.33 -23.76
N GLY A 419 3.92 -0.54 -24.71
CA GLY A 419 3.33 -0.16 -25.99
C GLY A 419 4.34 0.20 -27.08
N PHE A 420 5.63 -0.09 -26.88
CA PHE A 420 6.68 0.12 -27.89
C PHE A 420 6.78 -0.99 -28.93
N TRP A 421 6.14 -2.15 -28.71
CA TRP A 421 5.98 -3.19 -29.72
C TRP A 421 4.83 -4.13 -29.37
N LYS A 422 4.36 -4.91 -30.35
CA LYS A 422 3.18 -5.79 -30.20
C LYS A 422 3.53 -7.26 -30.00
N LYS A 423 4.70 -7.69 -30.47
CA LYS A 423 5.13 -9.09 -30.45
C LYS A 423 6.62 -9.14 -30.17
N ALA A 424 7.01 -9.97 -29.21
CA ALA A 424 8.41 -10.21 -28.91
C ALA A 424 9.13 -10.74 -30.16
N ASN A 425 10.27 -10.12 -30.48
CA ASN A 425 11.19 -10.54 -31.52
C ASN A 425 12.57 -10.65 -30.89
N ARG A 426 13.19 -11.83 -31.01
CA ARG A 426 14.41 -12.17 -30.28
C ARG A 426 15.61 -11.36 -30.76
N GLU A 427 15.76 -11.24 -32.06
CA GLU A 427 16.87 -10.52 -32.68
C GLU A 427 16.83 -9.04 -32.31
N LEU A 428 15.65 -8.43 -32.35
CA LEU A 428 15.42 -7.05 -31.93
C LEU A 428 15.63 -6.85 -30.44
N PHE A 429 15.23 -7.82 -29.60
CA PHE A 429 15.46 -7.77 -28.16
C PHE A 429 16.94 -7.74 -27.82
N VAL A 430 17.73 -8.63 -28.44
CA VAL A 430 19.19 -8.68 -28.27
C VAL A 430 19.83 -7.41 -28.78
N LYS A 431 19.48 -6.95 -29.98
CA LYS A 431 20.02 -5.71 -30.54
C LYS A 431 19.73 -4.49 -29.65
N LYS A 432 18.52 -4.40 -29.09
CA LYS A 432 18.19 -3.31 -28.16
C LYS A 432 18.99 -3.42 -26.85
N ALA A 433 19.29 -4.63 -26.37
CA ALA A 433 20.17 -4.84 -25.22
C ALA A 433 21.58 -4.27 -25.46
N GLU A 434 22.13 -4.43 -26.67
CA GLU A 434 23.44 -3.87 -27.05
C GLU A 434 23.45 -2.33 -27.01
N GLU A 435 22.31 -1.68 -27.27
CA GLU A 435 22.17 -0.23 -27.14
C GLU A 435 22.12 0.22 -25.67
N PHE A 436 21.65 -0.64 -24.75
CA PHE A 436 21.64 -0.37 -23.31
C PHE A 436 23.01 -0.54 -22.68
N GLY A 437 23.80 -1.54 -23.12
CA GLY A 437 25.12 -1.86 -22.59
C GLY A 437 25.64 -3.16 -23.18
N GLU A 438 26.77 -3.65 -22.69
CA GLU A 438 27.34 -4.91 -23.18
C GLU A 438 26.53 -6.10 -22.64
N PRO A 439 25.85 -6.90 -23.50
CA PRO A 439 25.11 -8.06 -23.04
C PRO A 439 26.03 -9.13 -22.48
N LEU A 440 25.68 -9.67 -21.30
CA LEU A 440 26.48 -10.65 -20.59
C LEU A 440 25.95 -12.06 -20.87
N PRO A 441 26.73 -12.95 -21.50
CA PRO A 441 26.26 -14.28 -21.87
C PRO A 441 26.09 -15.21 -20.66
N TRP A 442 25.07 -16.06 -20.78
CA TRP A 442 24.92 -17.29 -19.99
C TRP A 442 25.65 -18.44 -20.67
N LYS A 443 25.85 -19.55 -19.95
CA LYS A 443 26.39 -20.80 -20.53
C LYS A 443 25.56 -21.31 -21.74
N PHE A 444 24.29 -20.94 -21.84
CA PHE A 444 23.34 -21.37 -22.88
C PHE A 444 22.96 -20.25 -23.88
N GLY A 445 23.66 -19.11 -23.88
CA GLY A 445 23.42 -17.98 -24.79
C GLY A 445 23.07 -16.67 -24.08
N LEU A 446 22.67 -15.65 -24.84
CA LEU A 446 22.38 -14.31 -24.29
C LEU A 446 21.00 -14.20 -23.64
N VAL A 447 20.00 -14.93 -24.16
CA VAL A 447 18.61 -14.82 -23.73
C VAL A 447 18.24 -15.99 -22.84
N LEU A 448 17.91 -15.70 -21.59
CA LEU A 448 17.27 -16.66 -20.69
C LEU A 448 15.75 -16.64 -20.94
N GLU A 449 15.19 -17.80 -21.29
CA GLU A 449 13.75 -18.02 -21.34
C GLU A 449 13.24 -18.56 -20.01
N VAL A 450 12.41 -17.77 -19.34
CA VAL A 450 11.70 -18.19 -18.14
C VAL A 450 10.29 -18.59 -18.57
N LYS A 451 10.06 -19.90 -18.67
CA LYS A 451 8.77 -20.50 -19.00
C LYS A 451 8.25 -21.30 -17.83
N ASP A 452 6.96 -21.19 -17.56
CA ASP A 452 6.27 -22.21 -16.79
C ASP A 452 6.24 -23.50 -17.65
N ARG A 453 7.04 -24.50 -17.28
CA ARG A 453 7.12 -25.80 -17.97
C ARG A 453 6.40 -26.90 -17.20
N GLY A 454 5.55 -26.56 -16.22
CA GLY A 454 4.95 -27.55 -15.32
C GLY A 454 6.02 -28.31 -14.51
N LEU A 455 5.86 -29.62 -14.33
CA LEU A 455 6.70 -30.46 -13.47
C LEU A 455 8.10 -30.81 -14.04
N GLU A 456 8.44 -30.40 -15.27
CA GLU A 456 9.75 -30.70 -15.87
C GLU A 456 10.84 -29.69 -15.45
N THR A 457 11.39 -29.87 -14.25
CA THR A 457 12.58 -29.12 -13.79
C THR A 457 13.85 -29.78 -14.34
N ARG A 458 14.31 -29.41 -15.53
CA ARG A 458 15.56 -29.93 -16.16
C ARG A 458 16.85 -29.45 -15.46
N GLY A 459 16.98 -29.64 -14.16
CA GLY A 459 18.20 -29.36 -13.39
C GLY A 459 18.51 -27.89 -13.09
N LEU A 460 17.62 -26.95 -13.43
CA LEU A 460 17.65 -25.56 -12.96
C LEU A 460 16.70 -25.43 -11.77
N ASN A 461 17.12 -25.97 -10.62
CA ASN A 461 16.23 -26.34 -9.52
C ASN A 461 15.41 -25.17 -8.92
N ASN A 462 15.95 -23.95 -8.84
CA ASN A 462 15.24 -22.82 -8.23
C ASN A 462 14.54 -21.88 -9.22
N VAL A 463 15.09 -21.67 -10.43
CA VAL A 463 14.52 -20.74 -11.44
C VAL A 463 13.15 -21.20 -11.96
N LEU A 464 12.89 -22.51 -11.93
CA LEU A 464 11.64 -23.12 -12.39
C LEU A 464 10.71 -23.53 -11.25
N SER A 465 11.07 -23.24 -9.99
CA SER A 465 10.20 -23.51 -8.84
C SER A 465 8.86 -22.79 -9.01
N ALA A 466 7.77 -23.35 -8.49
CA ALA A 466 6.49 -22.64 -8.34
C ALA A 466 6.38 -21.91 -6.98
N GLU A 467 7.33 -22.15 -6.06
CA GLU A 467 7.38 -21.55 -4.74
C GLU A 467 7.76 -20.06 -4.81
N TRP A 468 7.48 -19.34 -3.73
CA TRP A 468 7.96 -17.98 -3.54
C TRP A 468 9.49 -17.99 -3.43
N MET A 469 10.14 -17.19 -4.28
CA MET A 469 11.59 -17.08 -4.30
C MET A 469 12.07 -16.09 -3.21
N PRO A 470 13.24 -16.28 -2.59
CA PRO A 470 13.79 -15.30 -1.67
C PRO A 470 14.15 -14.02 -2.41
N PHE A 471 13.99 -12.85 -1.77
CA PHE A 471 14.56 -11.61 -2.31
C PHE A 471 16.07 -11.70 -2.47
N HIS A 472 16.56 -11.34 -3.65
CA HIS A 472 17.98 -11.40 -3.99
C HIS A 472 18.34 -10.37 -5.07
N PHE A 473 19.62 -10.32 -5.41
CA PHE A 473 20.13 -9.72 -6.63
C PHE A 473 20.72 -10.79 -7.54
N ASP A 474 20.62 -10.61 -8.85
CA ASP A 474 21.17 -11.56 -9.81
C ASP A 474 22.71 -11.58 -9.73
N GLY A 475 23.29 -12.76 -9.96
CA GLY A 475 24.75 -12.96 -10.00
C GLY A 475 25.43 -13.04 -8.64
N MET A 476 24.68 -13.17 -7.54
CA MET A 476 25.22 -13.49 -6.21
C MET A 476 26.11 -14.73 -6.23
N PHE A 477 25.61 -15.84 -6.78
CA PHE A 477 26.34 -17.11 -6.87
C PHE A 477 27.14 -17.25 -8.18
N LYS A 478 27.18 -16.21 -9.02
CA LYS A 478 28.10 -16.13 -10.15
C LYS A 478 29.38 -15.51 -9.63
N THR A 479 30.36 -16.32 -9.26
CA THR A 479 31.54 -15.84 -8.52
C THR A 479 32.76 -15.66 -9.42
N VAL A 480 33.67 -14.77 -8.99
CA VAL A 480 35.01 -14.62 -9.56
C VAL A 480 36.05 -14.71 -8.44
N GLN A 481 37.19 -15.29 -8.77
CA GLN A 481 38.31 -15.41 -7.85
C GLN A 481 39.07 -14.09 -7.77
N LYS A 482 39.36 -13.64 -6.55
CA LYS A 482 40.22 -12.50 -6.24
C LYS A 482 41.35 -12.94 -5.34
N VAL A 483 42.44 -12.18 -5.37
CA VAL A 483 43.61 -12.38 -4.51
C VAL A 483 43.72 -11.15 -3.61
N ASP A 484 43.85 -11.35 -2.30
CA ASP A 484 44.06 -10.26 -1.34
C ASP A 484 45.53 -9.79 -1.32
N GLU A 485 45.82 -8.76 -0.53
CA GLU A 485 47.18 -8.19 -0.38
C GLU A 485 48.20 -9.20 0.17
N ASN A 486 47.73 -10.29 0.80
CA ASN A 486 48.56 -11.35 1.37
C ASN A 486 48.69 -12.57 0.44
N GLY A 487 48.18 -12.49 -0.79
CA GLY A 487 48.23 -13.59 -1.75
C GLY A 487 47.17 -14.68 -1.51
N ARG A 488 46.20 -14.47 -0.61
CA ARG A 488 45.13 -15.43 -0.35
C ARG A 488 44.03 -15.27 -1.39
N GLU A 489 43.67 -16.39 -2.01
CA GLU A 489 42.55 -16.46 -2.93
C GLU A 489 41.22 -16.49 -2.17
N TYR A 490 40.25 -15.71 -2.63
CA TYR A 490 38.88 -15.69 -2.12
C TYR A 490 37.88 -15.45 -3.25
N MET A 491 36.66 -15.97 -3.11
CA MET A 491 35.59 -15.81 -4.09
C MET A 491 34.72 -14.61 -3.74
N VAL A 492 34.35 -13.83 -4.75
CA VAL A 492 33.37 -12.75 -4.62
C VAL A 492 32.27 -12.87 -5.66
N PRO A 493 31.05 -12.39 -5.37
CA PRO A 493 30.00 -12.24 -6.36
C PRO A 493 30.42 -11.37 -7.55
N ASN A 494 29.96 -11.72 -8.75
CA ASN A 494 30.12 -10.97 -10.00
C ASN A 494 28.74 -10.67 -10.61
N PRO A 495 27.95 -9.77 -9.98
CA PRO A 495 26.61 -9.45 -10.42
C PRO A 495 26.62 -8.64 -11.73
N PRO A 496 25.65 -8.86 -12.63
CA PRO A 496 25.39 -7.91 -13.70
C PRO A 496 24.90 -6.58 -13.12
N HIS A 497 25.04 -5.50 -13.86
CA HIS A 497 24.55 -4.18 -13.44
C HIS A 497 23.04 -4.07 -13.69
N PHE A 498 22.55 -4.58 -14.82
CA PHE A 498 21.14 -4.47 -15.18
C PHE A 498 20.53 -5.77 -15.63
N GLN A 499 19.21 -5.81 -15.52
CA GLN A 499 18.34 -6.83 -16.07
C GLN A 499 17.42 -6.19 -17.11
N PHE A 500 17.40 -6.74 -18.32
CA PHE A 500 16.44 -6.38 -19.36
C PHE A 500 15.48 -7.53 -19.58
N PHE A 501 14.19 -7.27 -19.42
CA PHE A 501 13.13 -8.27 -19.54
C PHE A 501 12.16 -7.93 -20.66
N THR A 502 11.53 -8.96 -21.23
CA THR A 502 10.28 -8.78 -21.99
C THR A 502 9.21 -9.81 -21.64
N GLY A 503 7.97 -9.32 -21.53
CA GLY A 503 6.77 -10.14 -21.38
C GLY A 503 6.29 -10.68 -22.73
N VAL A 504 6.57 -11.95 -23.02
CA VAL A 504 6.11 -12.59 -24.28
C VAL A 504 4.63 -12.95 -24.20
N THR A 505 4.19 -13.34 -23.01
CA THR A 505 2.79 -13.59 -22.65
C THR A 505 2.41 -12.72 -21.44
N PRO A 506 1.11 -12.43 -21.22
CA PRO A 506 0.68 -11.74 -20.02
C PRO A 506 0.78 -12.65 -18.79
N SER A 507 1.00 -12.07 -17.61
CA SER A 507 0.89 -12.78 -16.33
C SER A 507 -0.53 -12.71 -15.76
N PRO A 508 -0.97 -13.73 -15.00
CA PRO A 508 -2.15 -13.61 -14.14
C PRO A 508 -2.05 -12.39 -13.20
N ARG A 509 -3.22 -11.86 -12.80
CA ARG A 509 -3.31 -10.66 -11.94
C ARG A 509 -3.35 -10.97 -10.45
N ASP A 510 -3.34 -12.25 -10.10
CA ASP A 510 -3.55 -12.78 -8.75
C ASP A 510 -2.37 -13.63 -8.26
N THR A 511 -1.40 -13.96 -9.12
CA THR A 511 -0.30 -14.84 -8.77
C THR A 511 0.95 -14.67 -9.63
N GLY A 512 2.09 -15.15 -9.17
CA GLY A 512 3.36 -15.17 -9.92
C GLY A 512 3.97 -13.82 -10.25
N PHE A 513 3.66 -12.78 -9.50
CA PHE A 513 4.19 -11.43 -9.67
C PHE A 513 5.72 -11.43 -9.65
N THR A 514 6.33 -10.57 -10.47
CA THR A 514 7.74 -10.19 -10.27
C THR A 514 7.77 -8.99 -9.35
N LEU A 515 8.52 -9.07 -8.25
CA LEU A 515 8.57 -8.03 -7.24
C LEU A 515 9.90 -7.29 -7.30
N PHE A 516 9.85 -5.98 -7.08
CA PHE A 516 11.01 -5.10 -7.04
C PHE A 516 10.94 -4.21 -5.80
N SER A 517 12.02 -4.17 -5.03
CA SER A 517 12.17 -3.34 -3.84
C SER A 517 13.42 -2.47 -3.98
N SER A 518 13.21 -1.17 -4.20
CA SER A 518 14.30 -0.20 -4.37
C SER A 518 14.98 0.10 -3.05
N SER A 519 16.31 0.14 -3.04
CA SER A 519 17.11 0.54 -1.88
C SER A 519 16.71 1.92 -1.34
N THR A 520 16.32 2.86 -2.20
CA THR A 520 15.82 4.18 -1.79
C THR A 520 14.65 4.07 -0.82
N LEU A 521 13.70 3.17 -1.07
CA LEU A 521 12.55 2.95 -0.20
C LEU A 521 12.85 2.04 0.98
N ILE A 522 13.67 1.00 0.78
CA ILE A 522 14.11 0.12 1.88
C ILE A 522 14.75 0.96 2.98
N LEU A 523 15.70 1.83 2.62
CA LEU A 523 16.43 2.67 3.56
C LEU A 523 15.53 3.73 4.23
N LYS A 524 14.49 4.21 3.54
CA LYS A 524 13.49 5.13 4.10
C LYS A 524 12.66 4.50 5.22
N TYR A 525 12.40 3.21 5.14
CA TYR A 525 11.51 2.49 6.07
C TYR A 525 12.25 1.60 7.07
N LEU A 526 13.57 1.78 7.22
CA LEU A 526 14.34 1.12 8.28
C LEU A 526 13.77 1.43 9.66
N PRO A 527 13.74 0.44 10.58
CA PRO A 527 13.33 0.70 11.95
C PRO A 527 14.38 1.58 12.64
N SER A 528 13.95 2.37 13.62
CA SER A 528 14.82 3.33 14.31
C SER A 528 16.03 2.70 15.02
N TRP A 529 15.95 1.41 15.39
CA TRP A 529 17.05 0.68 16.03
C TRP A 529 18.07 0.13 15.03
N LEU A 530 17.75 0.12 13.72
CA LEU A 530 18.64 -0.32 12.64
C LEU A 530 18.84 0.81 11.62
N PRO A 531 19.43 1.96 12.01
CA PRO A 531 19.66 3.06 11.09
C PRO A 531 20.70 2.69 10.03
N LEU A 532 20.68 3.41 8.90
CA LEU A 532 21.59 3.21 7.76
C LEU A 532 23.08 3.18 8.18
N ASP A 533 23.51 4.04 9.10
CA ASP A 533 24.91 4.09 9.55
C ASP A 533 25.34 2.85 10.33
N THR A 534 24.40 2.12 10.93
CA THR A 534 24.66 0.79 11.50
C THR A 534 24.80 -0.23 10.37
N LEU A 535 23.85 -0.28 9.42
CA LEU A 535 23.88 -1.22 8.30
C LEU A 535 25.15 -1.11 7.45
N LYS A 536 25.66 0.11 7.22
CA LYS A 536 26.92 0.34 6.48
C LYS A 536 28.15 -0.34 7.10
N LYS A 537 28.11 -0.65 8.39
CA LYS A 537 29.23 -1.26 9.13
C LYS A 537 29.11 -2.78 9.21
N LEU A 538 27.96 -3.33 8.82
CA LEU A 538 27.67 -4.75 8.96
C LEU A 538 28.02 -5.49 7.68
N THR A 539 28.70 -6.62 7.86
CA THR A 539 28.89 -7.63 6.83
C THR A 539 27.98 -8.82 7.07
N TRP A 540 27.79 -9.63 6.06
CA TRP A 540 27.01 -10.85 6.13
C TRP A 540 27.69 -11.98 5.35
N LYS A 541 27.30 -13.20 5.70
CA LYS A 541 27.72 -14.43 5.03
C LYS A 541 26.52 -15.20 4.51
N VAL A 542 26.75 -15.95 3.44
CA VAL A 542 25.78 -16.82 2.79
C VAL A 542 26.38 -18.19 2.54
N SER A 543 25.60 -19.25 2.75
CA SER A 543 25.98 -20.60 2.35
C SER A 543 24.80 -21.40 1.82
N THR A 544 25.06 -22.25 0.84
CA THR A 544 24.09 -23.20 0.29
C THR A 544 24.81 -24.42 -0.28
N SER A 545 24.17 -25.59 -0.23
CA SER A 545 24.66 -26.82 -0.91
C SER A 545 24.49 -26.73 -2.43
N SER A 546 23.58 -25.88 -2.89
CA SER A 546 23.44 -25.52 -4.31
C SER A 546 24.66 -24.72 -4.81
N PHE A 547 24.79 -24.60 -6.14
CA PHE A 547 25.85 -23.81 -6.79
C PHE A 547 27.27 -24.19 -6.31
N ASP A 548 27.65 -25.46 -6.48
CA ASP A 548 28.99 -25.96 -6.13
C ASP A 548 29.34 -25.83 -4.62
N ASN A 549 28.36 -26.00 -3.72
CA ASN A 549 28.51 -25.84 -2.27
C ASN A 549 29.11 -24.47 -1.88
N THR A 550 28.58 -23.40 -2.48
CA THR A 550 29.12 -22.04 -2.27
C THR A 550 28.91 -21.58 -0.83
N ALA A 551 30.00 -21.11 -0.20
CA ALA A 551 29.99 -20.35 1.04
C ALA A 551 30.84 -19.08 0.89
N MET A 552 30.26 -17.92 1.18
CA MET A 552 30.90 -16.61 1.07
C MET A 552 30.62 -15.78 2.33
N GLY A 553 31.61 -15.02 2.80
CA GLY A 553 31.51 -14.12 3.96
C GLY A 553 32.22 -12.80 3.71
N GLY A 554 32.12 -11.86 4.64
CA GLY A 554 32.66 -10.50 4.49
C GLY A 554 31.93 -9.65 3.44
N LEU A 555 30.70 -10.01 3.07
CA LEU A 555 29.91 -9.25 2.10
C LEU A 555 29.29 -8.04 2.78
N GLN A 556 29.48 -6.85 2.23
CA GLN A 556 28.87 -5.63 2.80
C GLN A 556 27.36 -5.65 2.61
N LEU A 557 26.58 -5.36 3.66
CA LEU A 557 25.12 -5.20 3.54
C LEU A 557 24.74 -3.96 2.73
N VAL A 558 25.55 -2.91 2.78
CA VAL A 558 25.30 -1.66 2.04
C VAL A 558 26.54 -1.30 1.25
N ILE A 559 26.36 -1.11 -0.06
CA ILE A 559 27.41 -0.63 -0.97
C ILE A 559 26.97 0.70 -1.60
N PRO A 560 27.91 1.58 -2.01
CA PRO A 560 27.56 2.72 -2.85
C PRO A 560 27.17 2.24 -4.25
N HIS A 561 26.11 2.82 -4.81
CA HIS A 561 25.76 2.66 -6.22
C HIS A 561 26.91 3.21 -7.09
N PRO A 562 27.38 2.50 -8.14
CA PRO A 562 28.56 2.90 -8.91
C PRO A 562 28.40 4.24 -9.65
N THR A 563 27.19 4.59 -10.08
CA THR A 563 26.93 5.83 -10.83
C THR A 563 26.51 6.98 -9.92
N THR A 564 25.75 6.71 -8.87
CA THR A 564 25.09 7.77 -8.06
C THR A 564 25.67 7.90 -6.65
N GLU A 565 26.55 6.98 -6.24
CA GLU A 565 27.14 6.86 -4.90
C GLU A 565 26.14 6.66 -3.73
N LYS A 566 24.83 6.74 -4.01
CA LYS A 566 23.75 6.47 -3.07
C LYS A 566 23.87 5.05 -2.48
N PRO A 567 23.57 4.88 -1.18
CA PRO A 567 23.64 3.57 -0.52
C PRO A 567 22.60 2.59 -1.08
N CYS A 568 23.03 1.37 -1.39
CA CYS A 568 22.20 0.29 -1.89
C CYS A 568 22.34 -0.96 -1.02
N LEU A 569 21.21 -1.58 -0.65
CA LEU A 569 21.20 -2.84 0.09
C LEU A 569 21.68 -3.98 -0.84
N ARG A 570 22.62 -4.80 -0.35
CA ARG A 570 23.12 -6.01 -1.01
C ARG A 570 22.97 -7.18 -0.07
N TYR A 571 21.95 -7.98 -0.31
CA TYR A 571 21.48 -8.99 0.62
C TYR A 571 20.89 -10.20 -0.11
N HIS A 572 20.68 -11.31 0.60
CA HIS A 572 19.84 -12.42 0.18
C HIS A 572 18.90 -12.72 1.34
N GLU A 573 17.60 -12.84 1.09
CA GLU A 573 16.66 -13.31 2.11
C GLU A 573 16.97 -14.77 2.47
N PRO A 574 17.04 -15.14 3.77
CA PRO A 574 17.18 -16.52 4.19
C PRO A 574 16.08 -17.41 3.58
N TRP A 575 16.49 -18.54 3.00
CA TRP A 575 15.58 -19.51 2.39
C TRP A 575 15.75 -20.87 3.05
N PRO A 576 15.31 -21.02 4.31
CA PRO A 576 15.45 -22.24 5.08
C PRO A 576 14.50 -23.33 4.56
N ARG A 577 14.73 -24.57 5.01
CA ARG A 577 13.90 -25.74 4.70
C ARG A 577 12.40 -25.58 5.00
N SER A 578 12.03 -24.67 5.90
CA SER A 578 10.62 -24.34 6.18
C SER A 578 9.96 -23.51 5.07
N LYS A 579 10.73 -22.87 4.19
CA LYS A 579 10.25 -22.05 3.06
C LYS A 579 10.43 -22.74 1.69
N THR A 580 11.23 -23.80 1.59
CA THR A 580 11.50 -24.46 0.31
C THR A 580 11.81 -25.95 0.42
N VAL A 581 11.39 -26.71 -0.58
CA VAL A 581 11.79 -28.10 -0.79
C VAL A 581 13.19 -28.26 -1.41
N PHE A 582 13.75 -27.17 -1.95
CA PHE A 582 15.08 -27.15 -2.57
C PHE A 582 16.20 -27.05 -1.52
N ASP A 583 17.44 -26.90 -2.00
CA ASP A 583 18.58 -26.62 -1.14
C ASP A 583 18.38 -25.31 -0.39
N GLU A 584 18.56 -25.37 0.92
CA GLU A 584 18.46 -24.20 1.78
C GLU A 584 19.57 -23.19 1.49
N THR A 585 19.25 -21.92 1.70
CA THR A 585 20.23 -20.83 1.66
C THR A 585 20.27 -20.17 3.04
N HIS A 586 21.38 -20.38 3.75
CA HIS A 586 21.63 -19.82 5.06
C HIS A 586 22.27 -18.44 4.93
N VAL A 587 21.81 -17.52 5.77
CA VAL A 587 22.22 -16.12 5.76
C VAL A 587 22.41 -15.66 7.20
N ASN A 588 23.57 -15.11 7.51
CA ASN A 588 23.88 -14.59 8.84
C ASN A 588 24.61 -13.26 8.76
N ILE A 589 24.27 -12.33 9.65
CA ILE A 589 25.02 -11.10 9.87
C ILE A 589 26.25 -11.44 10.70
N GLU A 590 27.41 -10.97 10.26
CA GLU A 590 28.69 -11.25 10.91
C GLU A 590 28.97 -10.25 12.05
N ASN A 591 29.82 -10.66 12.99
CA ASN A 591 30.26 -9.84 14.14
C ASN A 591 29.13 -9.36 15.08
N VAL A 592 27.99 -10.06 15.09
CA VAL A 592 26.88 -9.87 16.03
C VAL A 592 26.47 -11.22 16.62
N SER A 593 25.65 -11.22 17.67
CA SER A 593 25.08 -12.46 18.20
C SER A 593 24.08 -13.08 17.22
N ASP A 594 23.85 -14.40 17.30
CA ASP A 594 22.88 -15.10 16.43
C ASP A 594 21.47 -14.47 16.53
N LYS A 595 21.06 -14.11 17.75
CA LYS A 595 19.78 -13.43 17.99
C LYS A 595 19.69 -12.05 17.34
N GLU A 596 20.79 -11.29 17.34
CA GLU A 596 20.85 -10.00 16.64
C GLU A 596 20.84 -10.19 15.12
N SER A 597 21.56 -11.20 14.61
CA SER A 597 21.52 -11.57 13.20
C SER A 597 20.09 -11.91 12.76
N GLU A 598 19.39 -12.77 13.50
CA GLU A 598 17.98 -13.11 13.24
C GLU A 598 17.09 -11.87 13.23
N ALA A 599 17.19 -11.00 14.25
CA ALA A 599 16.40 -9.78 14.33
C ALA A 599 16.67 -8.81 13.16
N ILE A 600 17.91 -8.70 12.70
CA ILE A 600 18.29 -7.88 11.55
C ILE A 600 17.72 -8.48 10.26
N CYS A 601 17.87 -9.79 10.04
CA CYS A 601 17.30 -10.48 8.88
C CYS A 601 15.78 -10.33 8.85
N GLU A 602 15.07 -10.60 9.95
CA GLU A 602 13.62 -10.43 10.04
C GLU A 602 13.17 -8.99 9.72
N ALA A 603 13.93 -7.99 10.17
CA ALA A 603 13.63 -6.59 9.87
C ALA A 603 13.81 -6.26 8.38
N LEU A 604 14.91 -6.72 7.77
CA LEU A 604 15.17 -6.50 6.34
C LEU A 604 14.14 -7.25 5.48
N ASP A 605 13.87 -8.51 5.77
CA ASP A 605 12.88 -9.34 5.08
C ASP A 605 11.50 -8.70 5.15
N SER A 606 11.10 -8.23 6.33
CA SER A 606 9.83 -7.54 6.54
C SER A 606 9.71 -6.23 5.75
N ILE A 607 10.82 -5.51 5.50
CA ILE A 607 10.82 -4.28 4.70
C ILE A 607 10.79 -4.62 3.21
N LEU A 608 11.56 -5.63 2.79
CA LEU A 608 11.61 -6.10 1.41
C LEU A 608 10.24 -6.50 0.87
N HIS A 609 9.36 -7.03 1.73
CA HIS A 609 7.98 -7.42 1.40
C HIS A 609 6.94 -6.32 1.67
N ASP A 610 7.31 -5.20 2.29
CA ASP A 610 6.35 -4.17 2.68
C ASP A 610 5.70 -3.54 1.43
N ARG A 611 4.37 -3.46 1.37
CA ARG A 611 3.63 -2.88 0.22
C ARG A 611 3.92 -1.40 -0.03
N ARG A 612 4.62 -0.72 0.87
CA ARG A 612 5.15 0.65 0.70
C ARG A 612 6.53 0.69 0.04
N VAL A 613 7.15 -0.46 -0.18
CA VAL A 613 8.51 -0.66 -0.71
C VAL A 613 8.48 -1.56 -1.95
N ALA A 614 7.80 -2.70 -1.85
CA ALA A 614 7.72 -3.72 -2.88
C ALA A 614 6.69 -3.35 -3.96
N TYR A 615 7.17 -3.13 -5.18
CA TYR A 615 6.34 -3.06 -6.37
C TYR A 615 6.03 -4.46 -6.89
N TYR A 616 4.74 -4.77 -7.07
CA TYR A 616 4.26 -6.05 -7.61
C TYR A 616 3.94 -5.87 -9.09
N HIS A 617 4.82 -6.35 -9.95
CA HIS A 617 4.66 -6.21 -11.39
C HIS A 617 3.77 -7.31 -11.97
N VAL A 618 2.72 -6.89 -12.66
CA VAL A 618 1.91 -7.73 -13.55
C VAL A 618 2.35 -7.49 -14.99
N TRP A 619 2.90 -8.53 -15.60
CA TRP A 619 3.37 -8.49 -16.98
C TRP A 619 2.19 -8.35 -17.94
N GLU A 620 2.25 -7.34 -18.80
CA GLU A 620 1.45 -7.28 -20.02
C GLU A 620 2.28 -7.74 -21.21
N LYS A 621 1.61 -8.33 -22.19
CA LYS A 621 2.26 -8.77 -23.43
C LYS A 621 2.91 -7.58 -24.13
N GLY A 622 4.20 -7.74 -24.46
CA GLY A 622 5.00 -6.69 -25.10
C GLY A 622 5.63 -5.70 -24.13
N ASP A 623 5.45 -5.87 -22.82
CA ASP A 623 6.23 -5.11 -21.85
C ASP A 623 7.73 -5.33 -22.07
N LEU A 624 8.47 -4.25 -21.95
CA LEU A 624 9.92 -4.20 -21.89
C LEU A 624 10.26 -3.58 -20.52
N LEU A 625 11.07 -4.24 -19.70
CA LEU A 625 11.38 -3.76 -18.35
C LEU A 625 12.89 -3.75 -18.14
N ILE A 626 13.41 -2.61 -17.71
CA ILE A 626 14.80 -2.44 -17.31
C ILE A 626 14.82 -2.28 -15.80
N SER A 627 15.63 -3.08 -15.13
CA SER A 627 15.85 -3.03 -13.69
C SER A 627 17.34 -2.88 -13.42
N ASP A 628 17.69 -1.89 -12.61
CA ASP A 628 19.02 -1.77 -12.03
C ASP A 628 19.16 -2.79 -10.90
N ASN A 629 20.02 -3.79 -11.14
CA ASN A 629 20.28 -4.91 -10.25
C ASN A 629 21.14 -4.51 -9.04
N ILE A 630 21.66 -3.29 -8.99
CA ILE A 630 22.39 -2.71 -7.85
C ILE A 630 21.43 -1.94 -6.96
N LEU A 631 20.66 -1.01 -7.53
CA LEU A 631 19.66 -0.23 -6.79
C LEU A 631 18.53 -1.10 -6.24
N THR A 632 18.17 -2.17 -6.93
CA THR A 632 16.94 -2.94 -6.68
C THR A 632 17.22 -4.36 -6.23
N MET A 633 16.51 -4.77 -5.18
CA MET A 633 16.34 -6.17 -4.81
C MET A 633 15.09 -6.71 -5.51
N HIS A 634 15.12 -7.94 -6.01
CA HIS A 634 13.99 -8.50 -6.73
C HIS A 634 13.66 -9.92 -6.28
N THR A 635 12.42 -10.32 -6.53
CA THR A 635 11.97 -11.70 -6.37
C THR A 635 10.80 -12.03 -7.29
N ARG A 636 10.26 -13.23 -7.16
CA ARG A 636 9.03 -13.68 -7.77
C ARG A 636 8.16 -14.35 -6.70
N SER A 637 6.90 -13.94 -6.64
CA SER A 637 5.93 -14.63 -5.78
C SER A 637 5.73 -16.08 -6.24
N ASP A 638 5.13 -16.88 -5.38
CA ASP A 638 4.62 -18.19 -5.76
C ASP A 638 3.57 -18.08 -6.88
N PHE A 639 3.40 -19.17 -7.62
CA PHE A 639 2.37 -19.26 -8.65
C PHE A 639 1.78 -20.66 -8.83
N THR A 640 0.56 -20.69 -9.36
CA THR A 640 -0.06 -21.94 -9.80
C THR A 640 0.50 -22.34 -11.16
N ALA A 641 1.07 -23.54 -11.25
CA ALA A 641 1.63 -24.06 -12.49
C ALA A 641 0.56 -24.28 -13.58
N GLY A 642 0.99 -24.28 -14.85
CA GLY A 642 0.12 -24.43 -16.02
C GLY A 642 -0.37 -23.10 -16.61
N CYS A 643 0.23 -21.98 -16.20
CA CYS A 643 -0.06 -20.67 -16.79
C CYS A 643 0.74 -20.49 -18.09
N ASP A 644 0.16 -19.84 -19.10
CA ASP A 644 0.91 -19.40 -20.29
C ASP A 644 1.81 -18.22 -19.90
N ARG A 645 2.95 -18.51 -19.27
CA ARG A 645 3.92 -17.53 -18.79
C ARG A 645 5.26 -17.74 -19.49
N GLU A 646 5.62 -16.78 -20.33
CA GLU A 646 6.93 -16.70 -20.97
C GLU A 646 7.51 -15.29 -20.81
N LEU A 647 8.66 -15.23 -20.13
CA LEU A 647 9.48 -14.03 -19.99
C LEU A 647 10.85 -14.29 -20.59
N TRP A 648 11.41 -13.32 -21.28
CA TRP A 648 12.82 -13.35 -21.69
C TRP A 648 13.61 -12.39 -20.83
N ARG A 649 14.84 -12.78 -20.45
CA ARG A 649 15.77 -11.95 -19.67
C ARG A 649 17.15 -11.91 -20.33
N ILE A 650 17.72 -10.72 -20.44
CA ILE A 650 19.13 -10.48 -20.78
C ILE A 650 19.77 -9.71 -19.62
N HIS A 651 21.01 -10.06 -19.28
CA HIS A 651 21.85 -9.26 -18.39
C HIS A 651 22.77 -8.38 -19.21
N PHE A 652 23.08 -7.19 -18.71
CA PHE A 652 24.09 -6.32 -19.32
C PHE A 652 24.87 -5.53 -18.26
N SER A 653 26.08 -5.08 -18.64
CA SER A 653 27.02 -4.31 -17.82
C SER A 653 26.60 -2.87 -17.57
#